data_AF-A0A956IF86-F1
#
_entry.id   AF-A0A956IF86-F1
#
_cell.length_a   1.000
_cell.length_b   1.000
_cell.length_c   1.000
_cell.angle_alpha   90.00
_cell.angle_beta   90.00
_cell.angle_gamma   90.00
#
_symmetry.space_group_name_H-M   'P 1'
#
loop_
_entity.id
_entity.type
_entity.pdbx_description
1 polymer ?
#
loop_
_entity_poly.entity_id
_entity_poly.type
_entity_poly.pdbx_seq_one_letter_code
_entity_poly.pdbx_strand_id
1 'polypeptide(L)'
;MLTHDNLTSLLGAITPLFSLSPTDGVLSVLPLHHTFEFSCGLLLPMSRGACINYVGELTAERLGEGFEKAKVSGMVGVPALWQMLERRLVSRVKDKGPLAAKGFDFALELNRMLGKQLGVNAGKLFFAPVHATLGGRVKYLISGGSALPKSTADTFAGLGLALSEGYGLTEASPVLTVAKASPKSRTGHVGKAIPGVEIKIDEPDEAGIGEVLARGPNVMQGYFDNREATDAVIDADGWLHTGDLGRLDKRGQLVLSGRSKEVIVSTSGENVYPDDVEEMIGHPRYVDELAIVGMTKHRPGIGDTEIVACIVVPEHDEDVDRSVMHERAMRSLREAIQKLPRHCQPSLIQIYDAELPKTATRKVKRSEVRKILERLSVASIVPPSEAGEKSVGGALAMVQHAAAAIAQRPASEIGESMSLAADLGFDSLMSMELQVALEGQLGQKLDPEELSRVETIGDVVKLVRDHAAITRRSTAVIEKDEEVEAIDIPEPVAAAARRVLKEAQMGFYGKMMSPTVYGRAFIPHNRNTIVVSNHTSHLDMGFVKYALGPYGSSIVGLAAADYFFAGRLKRTYFDKLTNLQAFDRKTNLRQALREASDTIRSGKTVLIFPEGTRSTDGQVHEFKATAGHLALSTGTDILPVYLRGTYESWPKGRRIPTKREISAHIGPPLTIDHLERLTEGMKLRNASLAVAKLARAAVLALQRGTVLDLAEYETLEEALGEKREHPMVSLFRSLERRYVAGRVDRPITFYFTLGTEEEAKWTARLEPQGCIIAPGKPPGGSADCVLKTTQTIFTKMVEEAYMPSPVEVMSGLVKSNDVGLLATFQEAFDIR
;
A
#
# COMPACT_ATOMS: atom_id res chain seq x y z
N MET A 1 -7.99 14.79 27.59
CA MET A 1 -9.44 14.94 27.77
C MET A 1 -9.81 16.38 27.46
N LEU A 2 -10.69 16.59 26.47
CA LEU A 2 -11.14 17.91 26.06
C LEU A 2 -12.58 18.13 26.51
N THR A 3 -12.85 19.26 27.14
CA THR A 3 -14.19 19.66 27.59
C THR A 3 -14.89 20.50 26.53
N HIS A 4 -16.21 20.68 26.70
CA HIS A 4 -16.98 21.62 25.90
C HIS A 4 -16.43 23.05 26.01
N ASP A 5 -15.97 23.46 27.19
CA ASP A 5 -15.36 24.78 27.41
C ASP A 5 -14.04 24.91 26.64
N ASN A 6 -13.22 23.86 26.57
CA ASN A 6 -11.98 23.89 25.80
C ASN A 6 -12.23 24.10 24.29
N LEU A 7 -13.22 23.40 23.73
CA LEU A 7 -13.56 23.51 22.31
C LEU A 7 -14.26 24.85 22.00
N THR A 8 -15.23 25.26 22.82
CA THR A 8 -15.98 26.51 22.58
C THR A 8 -15.12 27.75 22.80
N SER A 9 -14.19 27.73 23.77
CA SER A 9 -13.24 28.83 23.95
C SER A 9 -12.32 28.98 22.74
N LEU A 10 -11.83 27.86 22.16
CA LEU A 10 -11.12 27.90 20.88
C LEU A 10 -11.96 28.53 19.76
N LEU A 11 -13.22 28.09 19.59
CA LEU A 11 -14.09 28.64 18.53
C LEU A 11 -14.26 30.16 18.66
N GLY A 12 -14.42 30.65 19.89
CA GLY A 12 -14.46 32.08 20.20
C GLY A 12 -13.17 32.80 19.80
N ALA A 13 -12.01 32.20 20.04
CA ALA A 13 -10.70 32.77 19.71
C ALA A 13 -10.42 32.82 18.19
N ILE A 14 -10.82 31.80 17.43
CA ILE A 14 -10.51 31.70 15.99
C ILE A 14 -11.56 32.33 15.07
N THR A 15 -12.80 32.51 15.54
CA THR A 15 -13.88 33.15 14.75
C THR A 15 -13.52 34.54 14.22
N PRO A 16 -12.89 35.45 15.00
CA PRO A 16 -12.44 36.75 14.49
C PRO A 16 -11.31 36.64 13.46
N LEU A 17 -10.52 35.56 13.51
CA LEU A 17 -9.41 35.33 12.58
C LEU A 17 -9.93 34.85 11.22
N PHE A 18 -10.96 34.00 11.22
CA PHE A 18 -11.56 33.37 10.05
C PHE A 18 -13.07 33.64 10.00
N SER A 19 -13.43 34.82 9.50
CA SER A 19 -14.83 35.29 9.48
C SER A 19 -15.64 34.60 8.39
N LEU A 20 -16.16 33.41 8.70
CA LEU A 20 -17.13 32.70 7.88
C LEU A 20 -18.55 33.27 8.07
N SER A 21 -19.35 33.15 7.02
CA SER A 21 -20.76 33.54 6.93
C SER A 21 -21.63 32.38 6.42
N PRO A 22 -22.97 32.48 6.53
CA PRO A 22 -23.87 31.46 5.98
C PRO A 22 -23.81 31.25 4.47
N THR A 23 -23.15 32.15 3.74
CA THR A 23 -22.96 32.03 2.28
C THR A 23 -21.68 31.32 1.89
N ASP A 24 -20.83 30.99 2.87
CA ASP A 24 -19.55 30.32 2.66
C ASP A 24 -19.71 28.80 2.71
N GLY A 25 -18.97 28.12 1.84
CA GLY A 25 -18.80 26.66 1.87
C GLY A 25 -17.39 26.30 2.35
N VAL A 26 -17.27 25.27 3.17
CA VAL A 26 -15.99 24.68 3.60
C VAL A 26 -15.88 23.27 3.04
N LEU A 27 -14.72 22.94 2.48
CA LEU A 27 -14.43 21.60 2.00
C LEU A 27 -13.72 20.80 3.09
N SER A 28 -14.34 19.72 3.53
CA SER A 28 -13.78 18.79 4.52
C SER A 28 -13.00 17.69 3.80
N VAL A 29 -11.71 17.60 4.10
CA VAL A 29 -10.74 16.74 3.41
C VAL A 29 -9.86 15.94 4.37
N LEU A 30 -9.91 16.25 5.68
CA LEU A 30 -9.18 15.52 6.70
C LEU A 30 -10.14 14.62 7.50
N PRO A 31 -9.64 13.59 8.21
CA PRO A 31 -10.50 12.73 9.01
C PRO A 31 -11.10 13.47 10.22
N LEU A 32 -12.41 13.30 10.46
CA LEU A 32 -13.14 13.95 11.56
C LEU A 32 -12.66 13.55 12.98
N HIS A 33 -11.98 12.41 13.14
CA HIS A 33 -11.42 12.01 14.43
C HIS A 33 -10.19 12.84 14.82
N HIS A 34 -9.63 13.63 13.91
CA HIS A 34 -8.51 14.51 14.19
C HIS A 34 -9.04 15.86 14.71
N THR A 35 -8.59 16.29 15.90
CA THR A 35 -9.07 17.51 16.57
C THR A 35 -8.99 18.76 15.69
N PHE A 36 -8.01 18.84 14.78
CA PHE A 36 -7.90 19.96 13.83
C PHE A 36 -9.07 20.03 12.85
N GLU A 37 -9.46 18.91 12.25
CA GLU A 37 -10.64 18.86 11.37
C GLU A 37 -11.91 19.04 12.18
N PHE A 38 -12.00 18.38 13.34
CA PHE A 38 -13.15 18.46 14.22
C PHE A 38 -13.45 19.91 14.63
N SER A 39 -12.45 20.64 15.11
CA SER A 39 -12.62 22.03 15.53
C SER A 39 -12.74 23.00 14.34
N CYS A 40 -11.79 22.96 13.39
CA CYS A 40 -11.69 23.98 12.34
C CYS A 40 -12.48 23.66 11.07
N GLY A 41 -12.68 22.38 10.74
CA GLY A 41 -13.42 21.91 9.55
C GLY A 41 -14.91 21.64 9.83
N LEU A 42 -15.27 21.28 11.07
CA LEU A 42 -16.66 21.00 11.47
C LEU A 42 -17.24 22.08 12.40
N LEU A 43 -16.70 22.24 13.61
CA LEU A 43 -17.34 23.10 14.62
C LEU A 43 -17.33 24.58 14.26
N LEU A 44 -16.21 25.11 13.74
CA LEU A 44 -16.11 26.51 13.33
C LEU A 44 -17.12 26.86 12.22
N PRO A 45 -17.19 26.15 11.08
CA PRO A 45 -18.19 26.44 10.05
C PRO A 45 -19.63 26.32 10.56
N MET A 46 -19.93 25.28 11.35
CA MET A 46 -21.26 25.09 11.95
C MET A 46 -21.66 26.27 12.86
N SER A 47 -20.75 26.75 13.70
CA SER A 47 -21.00 27.89 14.60
C SER A 47 -21.29 29.21 13.87
N ARG A 48 -20.95 29.29 12.57
CA ARG A 48 -21.14 30.46 11.71
C ARG A 48 -22.26 30.29 10.68
N GLY A 49 -22.95 29.15 10.69
CA GLY A 49 -23.99 28.79 9.73
C GLY A 49 -23.46 28.49 8.32
N ALA A 50 -22.15 28.28 8.16
CA ALA A 50 -21.54 27.95 6.87
C ALA A 50 -21.82 26.48 6.49
N CYS A 51 -21.80 26.19 5.19
CA CYS A 51 -22.04 24.85 4.67
C CYS A 51 -20.73 24.03 4.68
N ILE A 52 -20.78 22.77 5.11
CA ILE A 52 -19.65 21.84 5.06
C ILE A 52 -19.90 20.80 3.98
N ASN A 53 -18.90 20.59 3.13
CA ASN A 53 -18.98 19.65 2.02
C ASN A 53 -17.94 18.55 2.22
N TYR A 54 -18.42 17.31 2.32
CA TYR A 54 -17.59 16.13 2.47
C TYR A 54 -17.33 15.48 1.11
N VAL A 55 -16.08 15.18 0.82
CA VAL A 55 -15.69 14.36 -0.33
C VAL A 55 -15.47 12.93 0.13
N GLY A 56 -16.15 11.96 -0.52
CA GLY A 56 -16.05 10.55 -0.16
C GLY A 56 -14.64 9.97 -0.37
N GLU A 57 -13.88 10.53 -1.29
CA GLU A 57 -12.47 10.17 -1.55
C GLU A 57 -11.63 11.39 -1.92
N LEU A 58 -10.36 11.37 -1.51
CA LEU A 58 -9.35 12.40 -1.79
C LEU A 58 -8.75 12.24 -3.20
N THR A 59 -9.59 12.19 -4.24
CA THR A 59 -9.12 12.15 -5.64
C THR A 59 -9.18 13.54 -6.28
N ALA A 60 -8.42 13.74 -7.37
CA ALA A 60 -8.38 15.03 -8.08
C ALA A 60 -9.76 15.44 -8.60
N GLU A 61 -10.50 14.46 -9.12
CA GLU A 61 -11.82 14.62 -9.71
C GLU A 61 -12.84 15.00 -8.64
N ARG A 62 -12.87 14.26 -7.52
CA ARG A 62 -13.78 14.54 -6.41
C ARG A 62 -13.49 15.86 -5.71
N LEU A 63 -12.21 16.23 -5.56
CA LEU A 63 -11.84 17.56 -5.07
C LEU A 63 -12.32 18.64 -6.03
N GLY A 64 -12.12 18.48 -7.34
CA GLY A 64 -12.62 19.41 -8.37
C GLY A 64 -14.14 19.58 -8.34
N GLU A 65 -14.88 18.47 -8.32
CA GLU A 65 -16.35 18.48 -8.17
C GLU A 65 -16.79 19.18 -6.88
N GLY A 66 -16.07 18.92 -5.78
CA GLY A 66 -16.29 19.58 -4.49
C GLY A 66 -16.12 21.08 -4.59
N PHE A 67 -15.00 21.56 -5.17
CA PHE A 67 -14.75 22.99 -5.36
C PHE A 67 -15.80 23.69 -6.21
N GLU A 68 -16.23 23.06 -7.30
CA GLU A 68 -17.19 23.63 -8.24
C GLU A 68 -18.63 23.66 -7.68
N LYS A 69 -19.11 22.53 -7.14
CA LYS A 69 -20.49 22.41 -6.62
C LYS A 69 -20.69 23.17 -5.31
N ALA A 70 -19.70 23.18 -4.43
CA ALA A 70 -19.85 23.68 -3.06
C ALA A 70 -19.55 25.18 -2.88
N LYS A 71 -19.09 25.89 -3.92
CA LYS A 71 -18.68 27.31 -3.81
C LYS A 71 -17.69 27.52 -2.66
N VAL A 72 -16.68 26.65 -2.58
CA VAL A 72 -15.76 26.57 -1.45
C VAL A 72 -15.05 27.90 -1.22
N SER A 73 -15.12 28.36 0.03
CA SER A 73 -14.51 29.57 0.56
C SER A 73 -13.42 29.25 1.58
N GLY A 74 -13.47 28.08 2.22
CA GLY A 74 -12.48 27.62 3.20
C GLY A 74 -12.07 26.17 3.00
N MET A 75 -10.79 25.86 3.24
CA MET A 75 -10.30 24.48 3.36
C MET A 75 -9.14 24.41 4.36
N VAL A 76 -9.19 23.43 5.25
CA VAL A 76 -8.08 23.05 6.11
C VAL A 76 -7.34 21.86 5.47
N GLY A 77 -6.02 21.81 5.64
CA GLY A 77 -5.20 20.78 5.03
C GLY A 77 -3.86 20.62 5.73
N VAL A 78 -3.20 19.49 5.48
CA VAL A 78 -1.82 19.25 5.92
C VAL A 78 -0.84 19.62 4.80
N PRO A 79 0.43 19.95 5.10
CA PRO A 79 1.45 20.25 4.09
C PRO A 79 1.53 19.28 2.91
N ALA A 80 1.39 17.98 3.17
CA ALA A 80 1.40 16.96 2.12
C ALA A 80 0.26 17.13 1.10
N LEU A 81 -0.90 17.62 1.52
CA LEU A 81 -2.03 17.92 0.63
C LEU A 81 -1.67 19.09 -0.29
N TRP A 82 -1.09 20.16 0.28
CA TRP A 82 -0.69 21.35 -0.47
C TRP A 82 0.40 21.04 -1.49
N GLN A 83 1.43 20.27 -1.09
CA GLN A 83 2.47 19.79 -1.99
C GLN A 83 1.92 18.92 -3.13
N MET A 84 0.93 18.06 -2.85
CA MET A 84 0.29 17.25 -3.89
C MET A 84 -0.43 18.14 -4.93
N LEU A 85 -1.15 19.15 -4.47
CA LEU A 85 -1.84 20.11 -5.35
C LEU A 85 -0.83 20.95 -6.15
N GLU A 86 0.25 21.40 -5.51
CA GLU A 86 1.38 22.09 -6.15
C GLU A 86 2.00 21.24 -7.26
N ARG A 87 2.42 20.00 -6.97
CA ARG A 87 3.05 19.11 -7.95
C ARG A 87 2.17 18.90 -9.17
N ARG A 88 0.87 18.68 -8.97
CA ARG A 88 -0.09 18.52 -10.07
C ARG A 88 -0.22 19.78 -10.92
N LEU A 89 -0.29 20.94 -10.28
CA LEU A 89 -0.37 22.22 -11.00
C LEU A 89 0.88 22.46 -11.83
N VAL A 90 2.06 22.31 -11.21
CA VAL A 90 3.36 22.49 -11.88
C VAL A 90 3.53 21.50 -13.03
N SER A 91 3.13 20.23 -12.86
CA SER A 91 3.17 19.23 -13.93
C SER A 91 2.32 19.66 -15.14
N ARG A 92 1.05 20.05 -14.92
CA ARG A 92 0.17 20.51 -16.01
C ARG A 92 0.70 21.73 -16.75
N VAL A 93 1.42 22.60 -16.06
CA VAL A 93 2.07 23.77 -16.69
C VAL A 93 3.27 23.32 -17.53
N LYS A 94 4.09 22.40 -17.01
CA LYS A 94 5.24 21.83 -17.72
C LYS A 94 4.81 21.06 -18.98
N ASP A 95 3.69 20.35 -18.94
CA ASP A 95 3.13 19.61 -20.08
C ASP A 95 2.77 20.52 -21.26
N LYS A 96 2.54 21.82 -21.01
CA LYS A 96 2.29 22.82 -22.07
C LYS A 96 3.58 23.36 -22.72
N GLY A 97 4.74 22.91 -22.25
CA GLY A 97 6.05 23.22 -22.81
C GLY A 97 6.84 24.32 -22.07
N PRO A 98 8.12 24.51 -22.41
CA PRO A 98 9.06 25.34 -21.64
C PRO A 98 8.71 26.84 -21.59
N LEU A 99 8.10 27.37 -22.65
CA LEU A 99 7.65 28.77 -22.71
C LEU A 99 6.51 29.03 -21.72
N ALA A 100 5.58 28.08 -21.60
CA ALA A 100 4.47 28.18 -20.64
C ALA A 100 4.98 28.11 -19.20
N ALA A 101 5.93 27.22 -18.91
CA ALA A 101 6.57 27.12 -17.59
C ALA A 101 7.26 28.42 -17.19
N LYS A 102 8.10 29.00 -18.07
CA LYS A 102 8.76 30.30 -17.78
C LYS A 102 7.76 31.44 -17.58
N GLY A 103 6.70 31.51 -18.37
CA GLY A 103 5.65 32.51 -18.22
C GLY A 103 4.89 32.38 -16.90
N PHE A 104 4.63 31.13 -16.48
CA PHE A 104 4.00 30.83 -15.19
C PHE A 104 4.88 31.25 -14.01
N ASP A 105 6.17 30.89 -14.02
CA ASP A 105 7.11 31.25 -12.97
C ASP A 105 7.27 32.77 -12.85
N PHE A 106 7.37 33.48 -13.99
CA PHE A 106 7.42 34.94 -14.02
C PHE A 106 6.16 35.57 -13.42
N ALA A 107 4.97 35.06 -13.75
CA ALA A 107 3.71 35.56 -13.21
C ALA A 107 3.60 35.33 -11.69
N LEU A 108 4.11 34.19 -11.18
CA LEU A 108 4.15 33.90 -9.74
C LEU A 108 5.04 34.93 -9.03
N GLU A 109 6.25 35.15 -9.55
CA GLU A 109 7.21 36.08 -8.96
C GLU A 109 6.69 37.52 -8.99
N LEU A 110 6.10 37.94 -10.11
CA LEU A 110 5.49 39.26 -10.25
C LEU A 110 4.38 39.47 -9.22
N ASN A 111 3.46 38.52 -9.06
CA ASN A 111 2.39 38.65 -8.05
C ASN A 111 2.95 38.69 -6.63
N ARG A 112 3.98 37.88 -6.31
CA ARG A 112 4.64 37.93 -5.00
C ARG A 112 5.31 39.27 -4.74
N MET A 113 5.97 39.84 -5.74
CA MET A 113 6.59 41.16 -5.65
C MET A 113 5.54 42.24 -5.39
N LEU A 114 4.45 42.25 -6.15
CA LEU A 114 3.31 43.17 -5.95
C LEU A 114 2.70 43.01 -4.56
N GLY A 115 2.55 41.78 -4.07
CA GLY A 115 2.06 41.48 -2.72
C GLY A 115 2.99 42.03 -1.64
N LYS A 116 4.29 41.78 -1.74
CA LYS A 116 5.29 42.21 -0.74
C LYS A 116 5.47 43.72 -0.70
N GLN A 117 5.61 44.36 -1.85
CA GLN A 117 5.93 45.79 -1.94
C GLN A 117 4.69 46.67 -1.81
N LEU A 118 3.62 46.33 -2.53
CA LEU A 118 2.42 47.17 -2.66
C LEU A 118 1.24 46.65 -1.84
N GLY A 119 1.29 45.41 -1.34
CA GLY A 119 0.16 44.76 -0.66
C GLY A 119 -0.95 44.30 -1.61
N VAL A 120 -0.69 44.28 -2.92
CA VAL A 120 -1.68 43.97 -3.96
C VAL A 120 -1.60 42.49 -4.33
N ASN A 121 -2.74 41.80 -4.34
CA ASN A 121 -2.84 40.42 -4.83
C ASN A 121 -3.53 40.39 -6.21
N ALA A 122 -2.72 40.29 -7.27
CA ALA A 122 -3.16 40.15 -8.65
C ALA A 122 -3.33 38.67 -9.08
N GLY A 123 -3.16 37.71 -8.17
CA GLY A 123 -3.15 36.28 -8.50
C GLY A 123 -4.46 35.79 -9.12
N LYS A 124 -5.60 36.35 -8.72
CA LYS A 124 -6.91 36.03 -9.34
C LYS A 124 -6.99 36.43 -10.82
N LEU A 125 -6.26 37.48 -11.20
CA LEU A 125 -6.18 37.94 -12.60
C LEU A 125 -5.19 37.08 -13.39
N PHE A 126 -3.98 36.89 -12.88
CA PHE A 126 -2.92 36.15 -13.58
C PHE A 126 -3.23 34.65 -13.69
N PHE A 127 -3.92 34.09 -12.70
CA PHE A 127 -4.22 32.67 -12.60
C PHE A 127 -5.72 32.39 -12.60
N ALA A 128 -6.49 33.17 -13.35
CA ALA A 128 -7.95 33.02 -13.46
C ALA A 128 -8.41 31.56 -13.71
N PRO A 129 -7.76 30.73 -14.56
CA PRO A 129 -8.13 29.32 -14.72
C PRO A 129 -7.96 28.49 -13.43
N VAL A 130 -6.88 28.72 -12.68
CA VAL A 130 -6.62 28.03 -11.40
C VAL A 130 -7.69 28.40 -10.38
N HIS A 131 -7.98 29.71 -10.26
CA HIS A 131 -9.03 30.19 -9.36
C HIS A 131 -10.40 29.66 -9.75
N ALA A 132 -10.72 29.56 -11.05
CA ALA A 132 -11.96 28.99 -11.54
C ALA A 132 -12.11 27.52 -11.17
N THR A 133 -11.05 26.71 -11.31
CA THR A 133 -11.07 25.29 -10.89
C THR A 133 -11.26 25.09 -9.39
N LEU A 134 -10.93 26.09 -8.57
CA LEU A 134 -11.17 26.10 -7.13
C LEU A 134 -12.51 26.75 -6.73
N GLY A 135 -13.41 26.99 -7.69
CA GLY A 135 -14.72 27.60 -7.47
C GLY A 135 -14.71 29.14 -7.34
N GLY A 136 -13.55 29.79 -7.50
CA GLY A 136 -13.40 31.25 -7.62
C GLY A 136 -13.68 32.07 -6.36
N ARG A 137 -13.97 31.41 -5.24
CA ARG A 137 -14.44 32.01 -3.97
C ARG A 137 -13.55 31.70 -2.77
N VAL A 138 -12.44 31.00 -2.97
CA VAL A 138 -11.51 30.65 -1.89
C VAL A 138 -11.01 31.91 -1.17
N LYS A 139 -11.24 31.95 0.15
CA LYS A 139 -10.80 32.99 1.08
C LYS A 139 -9.73 32.48 2.03
N TYR A 140 -9.90 31.25 2.53
CA TYR A 140 -9.07 30.69 3.59
C TYR A 140 -8.56 29.32 3.18
N LEU A 141 -7.25 29.19 3.03
CA LEU A 141 -6.56 27.91 2.96
C LEU A 141 -5.65 27.84 4.18
N ILE A 142 -5.80 26.79 4.97
CA ILE A 142 -5.13 26.68 6.27
C ILE A 142 -4.28 25.41 6.28
N SER A 143 -2.99 25.57 6.51
CA SER A 143 -2.04 24.47 6.73
C SER A 143 -1.79 24.27 8.22
N GLY A 144 -1.86 23.02 8.69
CA GLY A 144 -1.54 22.66 10.07
C GLY A 144 -1.11 21.20 10.21
N GLY A 145 -0.73 20.80 11.42
CA GLY A 145 -0.31 19.43 11.75
C GLY A 145 1.16 19.10 11.47
N SER A 146 1.84 19.86 10.60
CA SER A 146 3.29 19.84 10.43
C SER A 146 3.79 21.16 9.82
N ALA A 147 5.11 21.36 9.81
CA ALA A 147 5.72 22.51 9.17
C ALA A 147 5.38 22.57 7.67
N LEU A 148 4.97 23.74 7.18
CA LEU A 148 4.68 23.97 5.77
C LEU A 148 6.00 24.31 5.03
N PRO A 149 6.39 23.54 4.01
CA PRO A 149 7.58 23.85 3.23
C PRO A 149 7.49 25.25 2.62
N LYS A 150 8.59 26.00 2.76
CA LYS A 150 8.68 27.37 2.27
C LYS A 150 8.39 27.48 0.77
N SER A 151 8.86 26.53 -0.03
CA SER A 151 8.60 26.45 -1.48
C SER A 151 7.11 26.38 -1.78
N THR A 152 6.39 25.47 -1.13
CA THR A 152 4.94 25.32 -1.29
C THR A 152 4.19 26.59 -0.85
N ALA A 153 4.53 27.16 0.31
CA ALA A 153 3.94 28.42 0.78
C ALA A 153 4.14 29.55 -0.23
N ASP A 154 5.35 29.63 -0.80
CA ASP A 154 5.74 30.62 -1.80
C ASP A 154 4.99 30.46 -3.12
N THR A 155 4.80 29.21 -3.60
CA THR A 155 3.99 28.92 -4.80
C THR A 155 2.54 29.35 -4.62
N PHE A 156 1.90 28.96 -3.51
CA PHE A 156 0.51 29.33 -3.23
C PHE A 156 0.33 30.84 -3.04
N ALA A 157 1.30 31.51 -2.39
CA ALA A 157 1.32 32.96 -2.31
C ALA A 157 1.43 33.61 -3.70
N GLY A 158 2.26 33.06 -4.58
CA GLY A 158 2.37 33.53 -5.97
C GLY A 158 1.07 33.35 -6.76
N LEU A 159 0.32 32.29 -6.53
CA LEU A 159 -1.02 32.09 -7.12
C LEU A 159 -2.06 33.08 -6.60
N GLY A 160 -1.74 33.85 -5.57
CA GLY A 160 -2.70 34.70 -4.85
C GLY A 160 -3.61 33.93 -3.92
N LEU A 161 -3.22 32.70 -3.54
CA LEU A 161 -3.93 31.77 -2.67
C LEU A 161 -3.07 31.47 -1.43
N ALA A 162 -2.49 32.51 -0.83
CA ALA A 162 -1.56 32.37 0.29
C ALA A 162 -2.17 31.52 1.42
N LEU A 163 -1.38 30.55 1.90
CA LEU A 163 -1.77 29.64 2.98
C LEU A 163 -1.60 30.33 4.34
N SER A 164 -2.59 30.17 5.22
CA SER A 164 -2.42 30.50 6.64
C SER A 164 -1.81 29.30 7.35
N GLU A 165 -0.90 29.51 8.27
CA GLU A 165 -0.30 28.41 9.06
C GLU A 165 -0.86 28.43 10.48
N GLY A 166 -1.23 27.26 10.99
CA GLY A 166 -1.66 27.08 12.38
C GLY A 166 -0.76 26.07 13.08
N TYR A 167 -0.31 26.42 14.29
CA TYR A 167 0.41 25.51 15.18
C TYR A 167 -0.42 25.21 16.42
N GLY A 168 -0.33 23.96 16.86
CA GLY A 168 -0.83 23.47 18.12
C GLY A 168 -0.91 21.94 18.09
N LEU A 169 -1.58 21.41 19.10
CA LEU A 169 -1.58 20.00 19.46
C LEU A 169 -2.95 19.64 20.05
N THR A 170 -3.30 18.35 20.08
CA THR A 170 -4.60 17.89 20.58
C THR A 170 -4.85 18.36 22.01
N GLU A 171 -3.80 18.41 22.83
CA GLU A 171 -3.78 18.89 24.20
C GLU A 171 -4.17 20.37 24.34
N ALA A 172 -4.24 21.14 23.25
CA ALA A 172 -4.67 22.54 23.19
C ALA A 172 -5.91 22.78 22.29
N SER A 173 -6.69 21.73 22.03
CA SER A 173 -8.02 21.77 21.39
C SER A 173 -8.25 22.28 19.95
N PRO A 174 -7.31 22.39 18.97
CA PRO A 174 -5.89 22.08 18.97
C PRO A 174 -4.99 23.24 18.50
N VAL A 175 -5.46 24.49 18.55
CA VAL A 175 -4.72 25.64 17.99
C VAL A 175 -4.15 26.50 19.11
N LEU A 176 -2.87 26.81 19.00
CA LEU A 176 -2.14 27.71 19.89
C LEU A 176 -1.82 29.04 19.19
N THR A 177 -1.27 28.97 17.98
CA THR A 177 -0.86 30.15 17.21
C THR A 177 -1.37 30.09 15.77
N VAL A 178 -1.57 31.27 15.17
CA VAL A 178 -1.98 31.40 13.77
C VAL A 178 -1.15 32.47 13.06
N ALA A 179 -0.53 32.09 11.95
CA ALA A 179 0.02 33.00 10.94
C ALA A 179 -1.04 33.21 9.85
N LYS A 180 -1.81 34.30 9.97
CA LYS A 180 -2.83 34.63 8.97
C LYS A 180 -2.19 35.00 7.63
N ALA A 181 -2.70 34.39 6.56
CA ALA A 181 -2.29 34.69 5.20
C ALA A 181 -2.62 36.15 4.82
N SER A 182 -1.66 36.82 4.21
CA SER A 182 -1.82 38.13 3.60
C SER A 182 -0.79 38.32 2.49
N PRO A 183 -0.99 39.26 1.55
CA PRO A 183 0.00 39.54 0.50
C PRO A 183 1.37 39.97 1.04
N LYS A 184 1.41 40.51 2.27
CA LYS A 184 2.63 40.94 2.96
C LYS A 184 3.18 39.91 3.96
N SER A 185 2.54 38.74 4.09
CA SER A 185 2.92 37.75 5.08
C SER A 185 4.34 37.22 4.81
N ARG A 186 5.09 37.05 5.90
CA ARG A 186 6.39 36.37 5.88
C ARG A 186 6.17 34.87 6.11
N THR A 187 7.02 34.06 5.50
CA THR A 187 7.08 32.61 5.71
C THR A 187 8.09 32.29 6.82
N GLY A 188 8.03 31.08 7.37
CA GLY A 188 9.00 30.59 8.38
C GLY A 188 8.63 30.96 9.82
N HIS A 189 7.34 31.17 10.10
CA HIS A 189 6.81 31.35 11.45
C HIS A 189 5.38 30.81 11.51
N VAL A 190 4.95 30.33 12.67
CA VAL A 190 3.57 29.84 12.91
C VAL A 190 2.66 30.90 13.53
N GLY A 191 3.14 32.15 13.55
CA GLY A 191 2.34 33.34 13.85
C GLY A 191 2.24 33.62 15.34
N LYS A 192 1.19 34.35 15.74
CA LYS A 192 1.02 34.79 17.13
C LYS A 192 0.03 33.88 17.85
N ALA A 193 0.12 33.85 19.18
CA ALA A 193 -0.88 33.22 20.02
C ALA A 193 -2.28 33.73 19.67
N ILE A 194 -3.25 32.81 19.61
CA ILE A 194 -4.66 33.16 19.40
C ILE A 194 -5.21 33.90 20.64
N PRO A 195 -6.28 34.70 20.51
CA PRO A 195 -6.87 35.39 21.66
C PRO A 195 -7.17 34.45 22.83
N GLY A 196 -6.73 34.81 24.04
CA GLY A 196 -6.92 34.01 25.26
C GLY A 196 -5.86 32.92 25.49
N VAL A 197 -4.94 32.72 24.55
CA VAL A 197 -3.79 31.81 24.72
C VAL A 197 -2.53 32.62 25.01
N GLU A 198 -1.77 32.16 25.99
CA GLU A 198 -0.45 32.65 26.35
C GLU A 198 0.61 31.66 25.87
N ILE A 199 1.71 32.18 25.33
CA ILE A 199 2.88 31.40 24.92
C ILE A 199 4.10 31.93 25.65
N LYS A 200 4.88 31.02 26.23
CA LYS A 200 6.16 31.28 26.92
C LYS A 200 7.23 30.37 26.32
N ILE A 201 8.47 30.85 26.26
CA ILE A 201 9.63 30.03 25.91
C ILE A 201 10.37 29.71 27.21
N ASP A 202 10.46 28.44 27.56
CA ASP A 202 11.12 27.95 28.77
C ASP A 202 12.57 27.57 28.48
N GLU A 203 13.46 27.90 29.43
CA GLU A 203 14.90 27.64 29.35
C GLU A 203 15.55 27.95 27.98
N PRO A 204 15.38 29.18 27.43
CA PRO A 204 15.93 29.50 26.12
C PRO A 204 17.47 29.48 26.11
N ASP A 205 18.04 28.90 25.06
CA ASP A 205 19.47 28.91 24.77
C ASP A 205 19.97 30.30 24.31
N GLU A 206 21.26 30.41 23.94
CA GLU A 206 21.86 31.66 23.45
C GLU A 206 21.19 32.19 22.16
N ALA A 207 20.56 31.32 21.37
CA ALA A 207 19.79 31.69 20.18
C ALA A 207 18.32 32.06 20.50
N GLY A 208 17.93 31.97 21.77
CA GLY A 208 16.58 32.22 22.25
C GLY A 208 15.62 31.05 22.02
N ILE A 209 16.13 29.87 21.68
CA ILE A 209 15.35 28.66 21.42
C ILE A 209 15.19 27.89 22.73
N GLY A 210 13.95 27.59 23.10
CA GLY A 210 13.62 26.82 24.30
C GLY A 210 12.30 26.09 24.12
N GLU A 211 11.81 25.42 25.16
CA GLU A 211 10.52 24.71 25.09
C GLU A 211 9.36 25.70 24.98
N VAL A 212 8.45 25.44 24.04
CA VAL A 212 7.23 26.22 23.91
C VAL A 212 6.23 25.75 24.97
N LEU A 213 5.89 26.63 25.91
CA LEU A 213 4.83 26.41 26.88
C LEU A 213 3.58 27.17 26.47
N ALA A 214 2.42 26.55 26.70
CA ALA A 214 1.13 27.14 26.39
C ALA A 214 0.20 27.13 27.59
N ARG A 215 -0.54 28.23 27.79
CA ARG A 215 -1.59 28.30 28.80
C ARG A 215 -2.81 28.99 28.20
N GLY A 216 -4.00 28.47 28.50
CA GLY A 216 -5.24 29.05 28.01
C GLY A 216 -6.45 28.16 28.27
N PRO A 217 -7.67 28.68 28.05
CA PRO A 217 -8.90 27.94 28.28
C PRO A 217 -9.10 26.76 27.31
N ASN A 218 -8.32 26.70 26.23
CA ASN A 218 -8.30 25.62 25.25
C ASN A 218 -7.38 24.45 25.65
N VAL A 219 -6.56 24.59 26.70
CA VAL A 219 -5.70 23.52 27.21
C VAL A 219 -6.56 22.43 27.87
N MET A 220 -6.22 21.17 27.60
CA MET A 220 -6.93 19.99 28.08
C MET A 220 -6.98 19.91 29.61
N GLN A 221 -7.90 19.10 30.13
CA GLN A 221 -7.95 18.79 31.57
C GLN A 221 -6.87 17.78 32.02
N GLY A 222 -6.26 17.08 31.07
CA GLY A 222 -5.32 15.98 31.34
C GLY A 222 -5.62 14.72 30.53
N TYR A 223 -4.75 13.72 30.59
CA TYR A 223 -4.93 12.43 29.95
C TYR A 223 -5.94 11.56 30.72
N PHE A 224 -6.78 10.81 30.00
CA PHE A 224 -7.82 9.97 30.58
C PHE A 224 -7.18 8.83 31.39
N ASP A 225 -7.60 8.65 32.65
CA ASP A 225 -7.08 7.66 33.59
C ASP A 225 -5.55 7.63 33.73
N ASN A 226 -4.85 8.73 33.43
CA ASN A 226 -3.40 8.81 33.50
C ASN A 226 -2.93 10.13 34.13
N ARG A 227 -2.97 10.16 35.47
CA ARG A 227 -2.59 11.33 36.26
C ARG A 227 -1.09 11.63 36.16
N GLU A 228 -0.25 10.60 36.20
CA GLU A 228 1.20 10.74 36.10
C GLU A 228 1.61 11.42 34.78
N ALA A 229 1.09 10.97 33.64
CA ALA A 229 1.36 11.62 32.36
C ALA A 229 0.76 13.04 32.27
N THR A 230 -0.33 13.31 33.00
CA THR A 230 -0.94 14.64 33.05
C THR A 230 -0.04 15.62 33.81
N ASP A 231 0.38 15.24 35.02
CA ASP A 231 1.23 16.07 35.88
C ASP A 231 2.65 16.22 35.28
N ALA A 232 3.06 15.31 34.38
CA ALA A 232 4.32 15.41 33.64
C ALA A 232 4.30 16.47 32.51
N VAL A 233 3.12 16.89 32.03
CA VAL A 233 3.01 17.86 30.93
C VAL A 233 2.22 19.11 31.29
N ILE A 234 1.49 19.13 32.41
CA ILE A 234 0.80 20.32 32.92
C ILE A 234 1.40 20.66 34.28
N ASP A 235 2.06 21.81 34.38
CA ASP A 235 2.67 22.25 35.63
C ASP A 235 1.64 22.81 36.64
N ALA A 236 2.11 23.13 37.85
CA ALA A 236 1.27 23.67 38.92
C ALA A 236 0.66 25.05 38.60
N ASP A 237 1.27 25.80 37.68
CA ASP A 237 0.81 27.13 37.22
C ASP A 237 -0.12 27.03 35.99
N GLY A 238 -0.43 25.80 35.54
CA GLY A 238 -1.31 25.49 34.43
C GLY A 238 -0.68 25.61 33.05
N TRP A 239 0.65 25.64 32.95
CA TRP A 239 1.34 25.61 31.66
C TRP A 239 1.43 24.19 31.12
N LEU A 240 1.05 24.05 29.86
CA LEU A 240 1.25 22.86 29.06
C LEU A 240 2.65 22.86 28.44
N HIS A 241 3.47 21.88 28.82
CA HIS A 241 4.72 21.51 28.19
C HIS A 241 4.44 20.80 26.86
N THR A 242 4.69 21.49 25.75
CA THR A 242 4.35 20.97 24.41
C THR A 242 5.36 19.94 23.91
N GLY A 243 6.57 19.92 24.46
CA GLY A 243 7.70 19.16 23.93
C GLY A 243 8.26 19.68 22.60
N ASP A 244 7.70 20.77 22.05
CA ASP A 244 8.18 21.42 20.84
C ASP A 244 9.10 22.60 21.22
N LEU A 245 10.16 22.80 20.45
CA LEU A 245 11.12 23.88 20.66
C LEU A 245 10.87 25.03 19.69
N GLY A 246 11.08 26.24 20.17
CA GLY A 246 10.94 27.43 19.35
C GLY A 246 11.39 28.70 20.04
N ARG A 247 11.21 29.80 19.33
CA ARG A 247 11.53 31.15 19.81
C ARG A 247 10.49 32.17 19.37
N LEU A 248 10.32 33.22 20.16
CA LEU A 248 9.51 34.38 19.77
C LEU A 248 10.38 35.42 19.05
N ASP A 249 9.95 35.87 17.88
CA ASP A 249 10.61 36.95 17.18
C ASP A 249 10.26 38.33 17.77
N LYS A 250 10.90 39.39 17.28
CA LYS A 250 10.68 40.78 17.74
C LYS A 250 9.24 41.27 17.56
N ARG A 251 8.41 40.57 16.78
CA ARG A 251 7.00 40.88 16.53
C ARG A 251 6.07 40.01 17.40
N GLY A 252 6.62 39.14 18.24
CA GLY A 252 5.88 38.17 19.05
C GLY A 252 5.33 37.01 18.23
N GLN A 253 5.95 36.69 17.09
CA GLN A 253 5.59 35.54 16.26
C GLN A 253 6.46 34.34 16.64
N LEU A 254 5.84 33.18 16.80
CA LEU A 254 6.51 31.94 17.13
C LEU A 254 7.18 31.34 15.88
N VAL A 255 8.45 31.01 16.02
CA VAL A 255 9.25 30.23 15.06
C VAL A 255 9.57 28.90 15.73
N LEU A 256 9.16 27.79 15.13
CA LEU A 256 9.45 26.44 15.62
C LEU A 256 10.80 25.98 15.09
N SER A 257 11.56 25.26 15.91
CA SER A 257 12.87 24.70 15.58
C SER A 257 12.91 23.17 15.70
N GLY A 258 11.91 22.52 16.29
CA GLY A 258 11.82 21.06 16.33
C GLY A 258 11.19 20.54 17.62
N ARG A 259 11.66 19.38 18.10
CA ARG A 259 11.22 18.76 19.37
C ARG A 259 12.36 18.57 20.34
N SER A 260 12.09 18.77 21.62
CA SER A 260 13.09 18.67 22.70
C SER A 260 13.75 17.29 22.76
N LYS A 261 13.00 16.22 22.52
CA LYS A 261 13.50 14.83 22.49
C LYS A 261 14.29 14.46 21.23
N GLU A 262 14.31 15.31 20.20
CA GLU A 262 14.96 15.05 18.91
C GLU A 262 16.21 15.91 18.67
N VAL A 263 16.53 16.85 19.59
CA VAL A 263 17.74 17.67 19.48
C VAL A 263 18.98 16.80 19.54
N ILE A 264 19.90 17.03 18.61
CA ILE A 264 21.17 16.33 18.53
C ILE A 264 22.23 17.26 19.13
N VAL A 265 22.95 16.83 20.16
CA VAL A 265 24.09 17.60 20.66
C VAL A 265 25.32 17.19 19.87
N SER A 266 25.75 18.04 18.94
CA SER A 266 26.90 17.72 18.09
C SER A 266 28.18 17.54 18.90
N THR A 267 29.23 16.96 18.29
CA THR A 267 30.53 16.78 18.97
C THR A 267 31.21 18.10 19.36
N SER A 268 30.78 19.25 18.83
CA SER A 268 31.24 20.57 19.28
C SER A 268 30.48 21.11 20.50
N GLY A 269 29.46 20.39 20.99
CA GLY A 269 28.58 20.83 22.07
C GLY A 269 27.44 21.75 21.61
N GLU A 270 27.34 22.03 20.31
CA GLU A 270 26.28 22.85 19.73
C GLU A 270 25.03 22.00 19.46
N ASN A 271 23.86 22.54 19.79
CA ASN A 271 22.56 21.94 19.50
C ASN A 271 22.28 21.96 17.99
N VAL A 272 21.98 20.80 17.44
CA VAL A 272 21.59 20.61 16.05
C VAL A 272 20.13 20.17 16.04
N TYR A 273 19.30 20.99 15.39
CA TYR A 273 17.88 20.75 15.23
C TYR A 273 17.62 20.03 13.90
N PRO A 274 17.17 18.76 13.89
CA PRO A 274 17.06 17.98 12.66
C PRO A 274 16.15 18.61 11.60
N ASP A 275 14.99 19.14 12.01
CA ASP A 275 14.03 19.80 11.12
C ASP A 275 14.67 21.02 10.41
N ASP A 276 15.43 21.85 11.15
CA ASP A 276 16.14 23.01 10.58
C ASP A 276 17.23 22.57 9.59
N VAL A 277 17.97 21.49 9.91
CA VAL A 277 18.99 20.94 9.00
C VAL A 277 18.37 20.40 7.72
N GLU A 278 17.27 19.65 7.82
CA GLU A 278 16.54 19.15 6.66
C GLU A 278 15.99 20.31 5.79
N GLU A 279 15.46 21.37 6.41
CA GLU A 279 15.00 22.56 5.67
C GLU A 279 16.17 23.26 4.95
N MET A 280 17.33 23.38 5.59
CA MET A 280 18.53 23.96 4.97
C MET A 280 19.08 23.09 3.83
N ILE A 281 19.01 21.76 3.93
CA ILE A 281 19.36 20.84 2.84
C ILE A 281 18.34 20.99 1.68
N GLY A 282 17.07 21.17 2.00
CA GLY A 282 15.99 21.36 1.06
C GLY A 282 15.66 20.08 0.29
N HIS A 283 15.55 20.20 -1.04
CA HIS A 283 15.25 19.08 -1.94
C HIS A 283 16.38 18.89 -2.96
N PRO A 284 17.44 18.14 -2.60
CA PRO A 284 18.49 17.76 -3.55
C PRO A 284 17.91 17.03 -4.76
N ARG A 285 18.54 17.19 -5.93
CA ARG A 285 18.10 16.50 -7.15
C ARG A 285 18.38 14.99 -7.02
N TYR A 286 17.48 14.16 -7.55
CA TYR A 286 17.59 12.70 -7.49
C TYR A 286 17.45 12.12 -6.07
N VAL A 287 16.88 12.88 -5.13
CA VAL A 287 16.58 12.43 -3.77
C VAL A 287 15.07 12.56 -3.56
N ASP A 288 14.40 11.45 -3.24
CA ASP A 288 12.98 11.42 -2.94
C ASP A 288 12.72 11.76 -1.46
N GLU A 289 13.52 11.17 -0.57
CA GLU A 289 13.42 11.39 0.87
C GLU A 289 14.79 11.53 1.52
N LEU A 290 14.85 12.29 2.61
CA LEU A 290 15.98 12.33 3.51
C LEU A 290 15.49 12.55 4.93
N ALA A 291 16.24 12.07 5.91
CA ALA A 291 15.99 12.37 7.31
C ALA A 291 17.30 12.51 8.09
N ILE A 292 17.34 13.50 8.97
CA ILE A 292 18.43 13.77 9.89
C ILE A 292 18.08 13.18 11.25
N VAL A 293 19.01 12.42 11.83
CA VAL A 293 18.87 11.83 13.17
C VAL A 293 20.18 11.91 13.94
N GLY A 294 20.07 11.99 15.26
CA GLY A 294 21.21 11.83 16.17
C GLY A 294 21.53 10.35 16.36
N MET A 295 22.81 10.02 16.32
CA MET A 295 23.32 8.67 16.58
C MET A 295 24.43 8.69 17.62
N THR A 296 24.42 7.73 18.53
CA THR A 296 25.53 7.54 19.46
C THR A 296 26.66 6.78 18.76
N LYS A 297 27.86 7.37 18.74
CA LYS A 297 29.07 6.73 18.26
C LYS A 297 30.08 6.63 19.39
N HIS A 298 30.47 5.41 19.71
CA HIS A 298 31.57 5.14 20.64
C HIS A 298 32.91 5.55 20.02
N ARG A 299 33.66 6.43 20.69
CA ARG A 299 35.03 6.78 20.30
C ARG A 299 36.02 6.30 21.37
N PRO A 300 36.97 5.42 21.01
CA PRO A 300 38.00 4.98 21.94
C PRO A 300 38.74 6.17 22.56
N GLY A 301 38.74 6.26 23.89
CA GLY A 301 39.41 7.32 24.66
C GLY A 301 38.61 8.61 24.88
N ILE A 302 37.46 8.80 24.21
CA ILE A 302 36.59 9.99 24.36
C ILE A 302 35.24 9.61 24.98
N GLY A 303 34.80 8.36 24.82
CA GLY A 303 33.50 7.88 25.28
C GLY A 303 32.42 7.96 24.20
N ASP A 304 31.16 7.82 24.61
CA ASP A 304 30.01 7.89 23.72
C ASP A 304 29.73 9.35 23.34
N THR A 305 29.67 9.63 22.04
CA THR A 305 29.38 10.96 21.51
C THR A 305 28.21 10.90 20.54
N GLU A 306 27.31 11.87 20.61
CA GLU A 306 26.24 11.98 19.63
C GLU A 306 26.78 12.63 18.34
N ILE A 307 26.44 12.05 17.20
CA ILE A 307 26.80 12.52 15.87
C ILE A 307 25.55 12.76 15.05
N VAL A 308 25.62 13.70 14.11
CA VAL A 308 24.57 13.92 13.12
C VAL A 308 24.70 12.85 12.03
N ALA A 309 23.63 12.11 11.77
CA ALA A 309 23.53 11.13 10.70
C ALA A 309 22.40 11.50 9.73
N CYS A 310 22.59 11.18 8.45
CA CYS A 310 21.62 11.39 7.39
C CYS A 310 21.32 10.05 6.71
N ILE A 311 20.05 9.67 6.65
CA ILE A 311 19.57 8.62 5.75
C ILE A 311 18.98 9.28 4.51
N VAL A 312 19.25 8.71 3.33
CA VAL A 312 18.76 9.25 2.06
C VAL A 312 18.15 8.16 1.20
N VAL A 313 16.98 8.45 0.62
CA VAL A 313 16.29 7.60 -0.36
C VAL A 313 16.43 8.26 -1.73
N PRO A 314 17.17 7.65 -2.67
CA PRO A 314 17.29 8.13 -4.04
C PRO A 314 15.93 8.15 -4.75
N GLU A 315 15.74 9.11 -5.65
CA GLU A 315 14.61 9.10 -6.58
C GLU A 315 14.70 7.86 -7.47
N HIS A 316 13.59 7.12 -7.55
CA HIS A 316 13.54 5.90 -8.35
C HIS A 316 13.36 6.26 -9.84
N ASP A 317 14.32 5.83 -10.66
CA ASP A 317 14.32 5.97 -12.10
C ASP A 317 14.59 4.59 -12.71
N GLU A 318 13.56 3.99 -13.30
CA GLU A 318 13.59 2.62 -13.83
C GLU A 318 14.52 2.48 -15.04
N ASP A 319 14.85 3.60 -15.70
CA ASP A 319 15.75 3.64 -16.86
C ASP A 319 17.23 3.82 -16.45
N VAL A 320 17.53 3.93 -15.16
CA VAL A 320 18.87 4.21 -14.63
C VAL A 320 19.31 3.12 -13.66
N ASP A 321 20.51 2.58 -13.88
CA ASP A 321 21.10 1.58 -12.96
C ASP A 321 21.14 2.13 -11.51
N ARG A 322 20.78 1.28 -10.54
CA ARG A 322 20.84 1.56 -9.09
C ARG A 322 22.13 2.25 -8.65
N SER A 323 23.31 1.83 -9.12
CA SER A 323 24.56 2.52 -8.73
C SER A 323 24.65 3.93 -9.29
N VAL A 324 24.12 4.15 -10.50
CA VAL A 324 24.10 5.48 -11.11
C VAL A 324 23.08 6.38 -10.41
N MET A 325 21.92 5.84 -10.00
CA MET A 325 20.96 6.55 -9.15
C MET A 325 21.59 6.96 -7.82
N HIS A 326 22.25 6.01 -7.14
CA HIS A 326 22.96 6.24 -5.88
C HIS A 326 24.04 7.31 -6.01
N GLU A 327 24.86 7.23 -7.07
CA GLU A 327 25.94 8.18 -7.30
C GLU A 327 25.40 9.60 -7.55
N ARG A 328 24.35 9.73 -8.38
CA ARG A 328 23.70 11.00 -8.67
C ARG A 328 23.05 11.62 -7.43
N ALA A 329 22.32 10.83 -6.66
CA ALA A 329 21.70 11.24 -5.40
C ALA A 329 22.76 11.70 -4.38
N MET A 330 23.80 10.89 -4.17
CA MET A 330 24.89 11.24 -3.25
C MET A 330 25.66 12.49 -3.67
N ARG A 331 25.88 12.68 -4.98
CA ARG A 331 26.52 13.89 -5.49
C ARG A 331 25.68 15.12 -5.16
N SER A 332 24.38 15.10 -5.49
CA SER A 332 23.49 16.22 -5.20
C SER A 332 23.34 16.49 -3.71
N LEU A 333 23.27 15.44 -2.89
CA LEU A 333 23.16 15.57 -1.44
C LEU A 333 24.44 16.17 -0.83
N ARG A 334 25.64 15.74 -1.26
CA ARG A 334 26.91 16.29 -0.78
C ARG A 334 27.05 17.77 -1.10
N GLU A 335 26.62 18.21 -2.28
CA GLU A 335 26.60 19.64 -2.66
C GLU A 335 25.68 20.46 -1.75
N ALA A 336 24.54 19.90 -1.31
CA ALA A 336 23.66 20.54 -0.35
C ALA A 336 24.27 20.58 1.06
N ILE A 337 24.82 19.47 1.54
CA ILE A 337 25.45 19.35 2.86
C ILE A 337 26.64 20.31 3.02
N GLN A 338 27.45 20.51 1.98
CA GLN A 338 28.59 21.44 2.02
C GLN A 338 28.21 22.89 2.33
N LYS A 339 26.94 23.27 2.12
CA LYS A 339 26.43 24.62 2.41
C LYS A 339 25.99 24.79 3.86
N LEU A 340 25.88 23.70 4.62
CA LEU A 340 25.47 23.74 6.03
C LEU A 340 26.60 24.24 6.94
N PRO A 341 26.27 24.86 8.10
CA PRO A 341 27.23 25.08 9.17
C PRO A 341 27.94 23.79 9.57
N ARG A 342 29.22 23.86 9.95
CA ARG A 342 30.05 22.67 10.21
C ARG A 342 29.46 21.72 11.26
N HIS A 343 28.86 22.24 12.33
CA HIS A 343 28.25 21.41 13.37
C HIS A 343 26.97 20.69 12.90
N CYS A 344 26.29 21.20 11.87
CA CYS A 344 25.09 20.58 11.28
C CYS A 344 25.41 19.54 10.19
N GLN A 345 26.67 19.43 9.75
CA GLN A 345 27.02 18.52 8.65
C GLN A 345 26.98 17.06 9.13
N PRO A 346 26.20 16.18 8.46
CA PRO A 346 26.14 14.78 8.82
C PRO A 346 27.52 14.12 8.74
N SER A 347 27.94 13.49 9.85
CA SER A 347 29.18 12.70 9.93
C SER A 347 29.00 11.29 9.37
N LEU A 348 27.75 10.85 9.22
CA LEU A 348 27.35 9.60 8.59
C LEU A 348 26.26 9.88 7.56
N ILE A 349 26.42 9.36 6.34
CA ILE A 349 25.40 9.41 5.30
C ILE A 349 25.18 8.00 4.80
N GLN A 350 23.95 7.50 4.88
CA GLN A 350 23.58 6.16 4.49
C GLN A 350 22.50 6.21 3.40
N ILE A 351 22.73 5.51 2.30
CA ILE A 351 21.70 5.31 1.26
C ILE A 351 20.77 4.19 1.71
N TYR A 352 19.48 4.39 1.44
CA TYR A 352 18.41 3.45 1.76
C TYR A 352 17.44 3.35 0.58
N ASP A 353 17.23 2.14 0.06
CA ASP A 353 16.48 1.91 -1.19
C ASP A 353 14.97 1.69 -0.99
N ALA A 354 14.44 2.02 0.20
CA ALA A 354 13.03 1.88 0.53
C ALA A 354 12.49 3.17 1.14
N GLU A 355 11.17 3.38 1.06
CA GLU A 355 10.52 4.52 1.71
C GLU A 355 10.81 4.52 3.22
N LEU A 356 11.04 5.72 3.78
CA LEU A 356 11.29 5.84 5.22
C LEU A 356 10.00 5.56 6.00
N PRO A 357 10.09 4.98 7.21
CA PRO A 357 8.93 4.77 8.08
C PRO A 357 8.20 6.09 8.35
N LYS A 358 6.91 6.17 8.01
CA LYS A 358 6.08 7.39 8.16
C LYS A 358 4.92 7.20 9.13
N THR A 359 4.45 8.30 9.69
CA THR A 359 3.19 8.41 10.44
C THR A 359 1.99 8.49 9.49
N ALA A 360 0.76 8.43 10.02
CA ALA A 360 -0.46 8.60 9.23
C ALA A 360 -0.53 9.97 8.50
N THR A 361 0.15 11.00 9.02
CA THR A 361 0.28 12.32 8.41
C THR A 361 1.43 12.43 7.39
N ARG A 362 2.09 11.31 7.07
CA ARG A 362 3.28 11.20 6.20
C ARG A 362 4.57 11.83 6.74
N LYS A 363 4.64 12.21 8.03
CA LYS A 363 5.90 12.63 8.67
C LYS A 363 6.79 11.41 8.96
N VAL A 364 8.09 11.50 8.68
CA VAL A 364 9.09 10.45 8.99
C VAL A 364 9.14 10.19 10.50
N LYS A 365 9.15 8.91 10.90
CA LYS A 365 9.33 8.45 12.28
C LYS A 365 10.82 8.32 12.58
N ARG A 366 11.43 9.40 13.07
CA ARG A 366 12.88 9.47 13.36
C ARG A 366 13.39 8.38 14.31
N SER A 367 12.58 7.98 15.29
CA SER A 367 12.92 6.88 16.20
C SER A 367 13.11 5.54 15.47
N GLU A 368 12.30 5.25 14.45
CA GLU A 368 12.45 4.03 13.64
C GLU A 368 13.60 4.15 12.63
N VAL A 369 13.81 5.34 12.06
CA VAL A 369 14.97 5.63 11.20
C VAL A 369 16.29 5.46 11.97
N ARG A 370 16.35 5.94 13.22
CA ARG A 370 17.52 5.75 14.10
C ARG A 370 17.83 4.26 14.28
N LYS A 371 16.82 3.43 14.57
CA LYS A 371 16.99 1.97 14.70
C LYS A 371 17.53 1.33 13.41
N ILE A 372 17.03 1.73 12.25
CA ILE A 372 17.53 1.26 10.95
C ILE A 372 19.02 1.57 10.81
N LEU A 373 19.41 2.82 11.08
CA LEU A 373 20.82 3.23 10.98
C LEU A 373 21.73 2.53 12.01
N GLU A 374 21.24 2.29 13.22
CA GLU A 374 21.95 1.51 14.25
C GLU A 374 22.20 0.08 13.77
N ARG A 375 21.18 -0.60 13.24
CA ARG A 375 21.30 -1.96 12.67
C ARG A 375 22.32 -2.01 11.53
N LEU A 376 22.22 -1.09 10.56
CA LEU A 376 23.14 -1.01 9.43
C LEU A 376 24.58 -0.71 9.87
N SER A 377 24.76 0.13 10.90
CA SER A 377 26.08 0.49 11.41
C SER A 377 26.76 -0.69 12.11
N VAL A 378 26.02 -1.48 12.91
CA VAL A 378 26.55 -2.69 13.56
C VAL A 378 26.86 -3.75 12.51
N ALA A 379 25.95 -3.98 11.56
CA ALA A 379 26.12 -4.98 10.52
C ALA A 379 27.28 -4.66 9.54
N SER A 380 27.74 -3.41 9.46
CA SER A 380 28.87 -3.00 8.62
C SER A 380 30.24 -3.14 9.29
N ILE A 381 30.30 -3.50 10.59
CA ILE A 381 31.57 -3.68 11.32
C ILE A 381 32.12 -5.08 11.04
N VAL A 382 33.35 -5.15 10.53
CA VAL A 382 34.07 -6.43 10.40
C VAL A 382 34.66 -6.79 11.78
N PRO A 383 34.36 -7.98 12.36
CA PRO A 383 34.97 -8.39 13.62
C PRO A 383 36.49 -8.59 13.43
N PRO A 384 37.34 -8.12 14.36
CA PRO A 384 38.76 -8.40 14.32
C PRO A 384 39.03 -9.84 14.78
N SER A 385 39.03 -10.80 13.86
CA SER A 385 39.72 -12.09 14.07
C SER A 385 40.16 -12.72 12.76
N GLU A 386 41.48 -12.98 12.71
CA GLU A 386 42.23 -13.78 11.73
C GLU A 386 42.47 -13.14 10.35
N ALA A 387 43.28 -12.08 10.38
CA ALA A 387 44.24 -11.80 9.33
C ALA A 387 45.19 -13.02 9.17
N GLY A 388 44.78 -14.01 8.39
CA GLY A 388 45.57 -15.21 8.12
C GLY A 388 44.77 -16.29 7.42
N GLU A 389 45.03 -16.47 6.13
CA GLU A 389 44.59 -17.56 5.27
C GLU A 389 43.18 -17.52 4.65
N LYS A 390 43.24 -17.37 3.32
CA LYS A 390 42.22 -17.65 2.32
C LYS A 390 41.74 -19.10 2.45
N SER A 391 40.70 -19.37 3.25
CA SER A 391 39.95 -20.62 3.18
C SER A 391 38.47 -20.45 3.54
N VAL A 392 37.71 -21.53 3.37
CA VAL A 392 36.25 -21.72 3.35
C VAL A 392 35.46 -21.06 4.51
N GLY A 393 36.12 -20.63 5.59
CA GLY A 393 35.50 -20.00 6.78
C GLY A 393 35.17 -18.50 6.69
N GLY A 394 35.76 -17.73 5.77
CA GLY A 394 35.61 -16.27 5.75
C GLY A 394 34.20 -15.76 5.37
N ALA A 395 33.55 -16.39 4.39
CA ALA A 395 32.18 -16.03 3.99
C ALA A 395 31.14 -16.41 5.05
N LEU A 396 31.39 -17.50 5.79
CA LEU A 396 30.50 -17.94 6.86
C LEU A 396 30.52 -16.94 8.02
N ALA A 397 31.70 -16.56 8.51
CA ALA A 397 31.83 -15.60 9.60
C ALA A 397 31.23 -14.22 9.24
N MET A 398 31.42 -13.79 7.99
CA MET A 398 30.84 -12.56 7.44
C MET A 398 29.30 -12.58 7.50
N VAL A 399 28.69 -13.62 6.93
CA VAL A 399 27.23 -13.77 6.90
C VAL A 399 26.66 -13.97 8.30
N GLN A 400 27.31 -14.77 9.15
CA GLN A 400 26.92 -14.97 10.55
C GLN A 400 26.92 -13.65 11.31
N HIS A 401 27.92 -12.80 11.14
CA HIS A 401 28.01 -11.53 11.85
C HIS A 401 26.91 -10.55 11.39
N ALA A 402 26.72 -10.40 10.08
CA ALA A 402 25.67 -9.54 9.52
C ALA A 402 24.26 -10.03 9.93
N ALA A 403 24.01 -11.34 9.84
CA ALA A 403 22.74 -11.92 10.23
C ALA A 403 22.48 -11.83 11.74
N ALA A 404 23.51 -12.04 12.57
CA ALA A 404 23.44 -11.90 14.02
C ALA A 404 23.09 -10.47 14.46
N ALA A 405 23.72 -9.47 13.84
CA ALA A 405 23.47 -8.06 14.12
C ALA A 405 22.01 -7.66 13.80
N ILE A 406 21.51 -8.13 12.66
CA ILE A 406 20.14 -7.83 12.20
C ILE A 406 19.10 -8.58 13.03
N ALA A 407 19.34 -9.87 13.31
CA ALA A 407 18.47 -10.71 14.15
C ALA A 407 18.56 -10.39 15.65
N GLN A 408 19.52 -9.56 16.07
CA GLN A 408 19.83 -9.29 17.47
C GLN A 408 20.13 -10.56 18.29
N ARG A 409 20.89 -11.50 17.71
CA ARG A 409 21.29 -12.75 18.36
C ARG A 409 22.83 -12.86 18.44
N PRO A 410 23.38 -13.65 19.37
CA PRO A 410 24.82 -13.89 19.40
C PRO A 410 25.28 -14.60 18.11
N ALA A 411 26.38 -14.14 17.51
CA ALA A 411 26.92 -14.74 16.28
C ALA A 411 27.27 -16.24 16.44
N SER A 412 27.60 -16.68 17.67
CA SER A 412 27.83 -18.09 18.01
C SER A 412 26.59 -18.98 17.92
N GLU A 413 25.40 -18.40 17.92
CA GLU A 413 24.14 -19.12 17.78
C GLU A 413 23.69 -19.25 16.33
N ILE A 414 24.28 -18.52 15.39
CA ILE A 414 23.84 -18.51 13.98
C ILE A 414 24.48 -19.69 13.23
N GLY A 415 23.70 -20.76 13.00
CA GLY A 415 24.15 -21.93 12.25
C GLY A 415 23.78 -21.88 10.76
N GLU A 416 24.55 -22.56 9.90
CA GLU A 416 24.27 -22.63 8.45
C GLU A 416 22.88 -23.21 8.12
N SER A 417 22.38 -24.14 8.93
CA SER A 417 21.08 -24.78 8.72
C SER A 417 19.89 -23.94 9.21
N MET A 418 20.13 -22.79 9.84
CA MET A 418 19.05 -21.95 10.35
C MET A 418 18.31 -21.24 9.21
N SER A 419 16.99 -21.32 9.24
CA SER A 419 16.11 -20.57 8.37
C SER A 419 16.13 -19.08 8.71
N LEU A 420 16.30 -18.24 7.69
CA LEU A 420 16.19 -16.79 7.85
C LEU A 420 14.82 -16.40 8.43
N ALA A 421 13.74 -16.94 7.86
CA ALA A 421 12.38 -16.61 8.29
C ALA A 421 11.95 -17.36 9.55
N ALA A 422 12.10 -18.68 9.60
CA ALA A 422 11.53 -19.50 10.67
C ALA A 422 12.35 -19.47 11.97
N ASP A 423 13.69 -19.43 11.88
CA ASP A 423 14.57 -19.52 13.06
C ASP A 423 15.12 -18.17 13.50
N LEU A 424 15.31 -17.25 12.55
CA LEU A 424 15.90 -15.91 12.80
C LEU A 424 14.89 -14.77 12.67
N GLY A 425 13.65 -15.05 12.24
CA GLY A 425 12.56 -14.08 12.18
C GLY A 425 12.74 -12.99 11.12
N PHE A 426 13.56 -13.22 10.10
CA PHE A 426 13.78 -12.25 9.02
C PHE A 426 12.48 -12.02 8.24
N ASP A 427 12.06 -10.76 8.20
CA ASP A 427 11.07 -10.26 7.26
C ASP A 427 11.74 -9.67 6.00
N SER A 428 10.93 -9.18 5.07
CA SER A 428 11.43 -8.58 3.82
C SER A 428 12.34 -7.37 4.05
N LEU A 429 12.20 -6.67 5.17
CA LEU A 429 13.01 -5.51 5.52
C LEU A 429 14.38 -5.96 6.04
N MET A 430 14.40 -6.92 6.96
CA MET A 430 15.62 -7.49 7.54
C MET A 430 16.46 -8.20 6.47
N SER A 431 15.84 -8.86 5.50
CA SER A 431 16.56 -9.46 4.36
C SER A 431 17.22 -8.40 3.48
N MET A 432 16.58 -7.25 3.31
CA MET A 432 17.15 -6.11 2.58
C MET A 432 18.28 -5.44 3.37
N GLU A 433 18.14 -5.30 4.70
CA GLU A 433 19.23 -4.83 5.57
C GLU A 433 20.44 -5.75 5.50
N LEU A 434 20.22 -7.07 5.45
CA LEU A 434 21.27 -8.07 5.29
C LEU A 434 21.97 -7.94 3.95
N GLN A 435 21.21 -7.69 2.89
CA GLN A 435 21.77 -7.37 1.58
C GLN A 435 22.72 -6.18 1.66
N VAL A 436 22.24 -5.05 2.19
CA VAL A 436 23.00 -3.80 2.25
C VAL A 436 24.25 -3.96 3.11
N ALA A 437 24.14 -4.69 4.23
CA ALA A 437 25.28 -5.00 5.08
C ALA A 437 26.34 -5.85 4.36
N LEU A 438 25.92 -6.91 3.65
CA LEU A 438 26.81 -7.78 2.89
C LEU A 438 27.43 -7.05 1.69
N GLU A 439 26.67 -6.24 0.97
CA GLU A 439 27.17 -5.39 -0.13
C GLU A 439 28.24 -4.39 0.38
N GLY A 440 28.00 -3.79 1.55
CA GLY A 440 28.95 -2.89 2.21
C GLY A 440 30.26 -3.58 2.60
N GLN A 441 30.21 -4.83 3.06
CA GLN A 441 31.39 -5.60 3.43
C GLN A 441 32.14 -6.20 2.22
N LEU A 442 31.42 -6.61 1.17
CA LEU A 442 31.99 -7.17 -0.07
C LEU A 442 32.51 -6.09 -1.02
N GLY A 443 32.04 -4.85 -0.87
CA GLY A 443 32.31 -3.74 -1.79
C GLY A 443 31.73 -3.94 -3.20
N GLN A 444 30.80 -4.89 -3.37
CA GLN A 444 30.18 -5.27 -4.64
C GLN A 444 28.69 -5.57 -4.42
N LYS A 445 27.88 -5.41 -5.47
CA LYS A 445 26.43 -5.65 -5.44
C LYS A 445 26.12 -7.15 -5.39
N LEU A 446 25.07 -7.52 -4.66
CA LEU A 446 24.47 -8.86 -4.70
C LEU A 446 23.14 -8.76 -5.45
N ASP A 447 22.77 -9.80 -6.20
CA ASP A 447 21.49 -9.84 -6.91
C ASP A 447 20.32 -9.91 -5.90
N PRO A 448 19.43 -8.90 -5.85
CA PRO A 448 18.29 -8.88 -4.94
C PRO A 448 17.32 -10.07 -5.14
N GLU A 449 17.17 -10.55 -6.37
CA GLU A 449 16.31 -11.71 -6.65
C GLU A 449 16.91 -13.00 -6.12
N GLU A 450 18.23 -13.16 -6.20
CA GLU A 450 18.91 -14.35 -5.67
C GLU A 450 18.87 -14.36 -4.14
N LEU A 451 19.06 -13.22 -3.49
CA LEU A 451 18.95 -13.12 -2.03
C LEU A 451 17.49 -13.30 -1.55
N SER A 452 16.48 -12.88 -2.32
CA SER A 452 15.08 -13.13 -1.95
C SER A 452 14.66 -14.61 -1.99
N ARG A 453 15.45 -15.45 -2.67
CA ARG A 453 15.20 -16.89 -2.85
C ARG A 453 15.98 -17.77 -1.87
N VAL A 454 16.86 -17.19 -1.05
CA VAL A 454 17.59 -17.93 -0.03
C VAL A 454 16.69 -18.21 1.17
N GLU A 455 16.72 -19.44 1.68
CA GLU A 455 15.87 -19.83 2.82
C GLU A 455 16.69 -19.94 4.11
N THR A 456 17.98 -20.24 4.01
CA THR A 456 18.88 -20.50 5.14
C THR A 456 20.14 -19.64 5.14
N ILE A 457 20.82 -19.55 6.29
CA ILE A 457 22.14 -18.92 6.39
C ILE A 457 23.16 -19.58 5.45
N GLY A 458 23.11 -20.90 5.31
CA GLY A 458 23.98 -21.66 4.39
C GLY A 458 23.77 -21.26 2.92
N ASP A 459 22.54 -20.94 2.53
CA ASP A 459 22.23 -20.44 1.18
C ASP A 459 22.83 -19.06 0.94
N VAL A 460 22.78 -18.17 1.94
CA VAL A 460 23.42 -16.85 1.87
C VAL A 460 24.94 -16.97 1.80
N VAL A 461 25.53 -17.88 2.58
CA VAL A 461 26.98 -18.17 2.52
C VAL A 461 27.38 -18.70 1.15
N LYS A 462 26.56 -19.58 0.56
CA LYS A 462 26.77 -20.10 -0.78
C LYS A 462 26.67 -18.98 -1.83
N LEU A 463 25.67 -18.11 -1.73
CA LEU A 463 25.49 -16.97 -2.62
C LEU A 463 26.71 -16.03 -2.60
N VAL A 464 27.21 -15.70 -1.40
CA VAL A 464 28.40 -14.88 -1.21
C VAL A 464 29.65 -15.57 -1.78
N ARG A 465 29.80 -16.88 -1.61
CA ARG A 465 30.91 -17.67 -2.19
C ARG A 465 30.87 -17.72 -3.71
N ASP A 466 29.69 -17.97 -4.28
CA ASP A 466 29.49 -18.10 -5.73
C ASP A 466 29.75 -16.75 -6.42
N HIS A 467 29.30 -15.64 -5.82
CA HIS A 467 29.62 -14.29 -6.29
C HIS A 467 31.12 -13.96 -6.22
N ALA A 468 31.82 -14.36 -5.15
CA ALA A 468 33.27 -14.19 -5.04
C ALA A 468 34.08 -15.04 -6.05
N ALA A 469 33.52 -16.16 -6.53
CA ALA A 469 34.14 -17.03 -7.53
C ALA A 469 33.99 -16.50 -8.97
N ILE A 470 32.87 -15.83 -9.28
CA ILE A 470 32.59 -15.23 -10.60
C ILE A 470 33.61 -14.13 -10.94
N THR A 471 34.10 -13.39 -9.94
CA THR A 471 35.11 -12.33 -10.10
C THR A 471 36.44 -12.83 -10.69
N ARG A 472 36.78 -14.13 -10.53
CA ARG A 472 38.02 -14.71 -11.12
C ARG A 472 37.93 -14.96 -12.63
N ARG A 473 36.73 -15.00 -13.22
CA ARG A 473 36.54 -15.26 -14.66
C ARG A 473 36.21 -14.01 -15.48
N SER A 474 35.78 -12.91 -14.86
CA SER A 474 35.24 -11.74 -15.56
C SER A 474 36.20 -10.55 -15.70
N THR A 475 37.53 -10.75 -15.62
CA THR A 475 38.51 -9.69 -15.97
C THR A 475 38.87 -9.67 -17.46
N ALA A 476 38.08 -10.28 -18.34
CA ALA A 476 38.26 -10.15 -19.77
C ALA A 476 36.91 -9.93 -20.47
N VAL A 477 36.83 -8.79 -21.14
CA VAL A 477 35.78 -8.34 -22.08
C VAL A 477 34.50 -7.79 -21.43
N ILE A 478 34.48 -6.45 -21.30
CA ILE A 478 33.25 -5.65 -21.23
C ILE A 478 32.88 -5.29 -22.67
N GLU A 479 31.82 -5.90 -23.20
CA GLU A 479 31.11 -5.34 -24.35
C GLU A 479 29.87 -4.60 -23.84
N LYS A 480 29.73 -3.34 -24.29
CA LYS A 480 28.58 -2.48 -24.06
C LYS A 480 27.37 -3.06 -24.81
N ASP A 481 26.28 -3.32 -24.10
CA ASP A 481 24.97 -3.43 -24.75
C ASP A 481 24.44 -2.03 -25.04
N GLU A 482 24.34 -1.68 -26.32
CA GLU A 482 23.73 -0.44 -26.81
C GLU A 482 22.19 -0.51 -26.72
N GLU A 483 21.56 0.52 -26.15
CA GLU A 483 20.13 0.74 -26.23
C GLU A 483 19.72 1.03 -27.68
N VAL A 484 18.89 0.16 -28.25
CA VAL A 484 18.43 0.29 -29.65
C VAL A 484 17.07 0.99 -29.70
N GLU A 485 17.08 2.29 -30.04
CA GLU A 485 15.88 3.11 -30.26
C GLU A 485 15.03 2.67 -31.47
N ALA A 486 13.70 2.71 -31.31
CA ALA A 486 12.72 2.44 -32.37
C ALA A 486 12.72 3.52 -33.47
N ILE A 487 12.37 3.13 -34.71
CA ILE A 487 12.32 4.07 -35.85
C ILE A 487 11.03 4.89 -35.77
N ASP A 488 11.15 6.21 -35.86
CA ASP A 488 9.98 7.09 -35.91
C ASP A 488 9.30 7.02 -37.28
N ILE A 489 8.10 6.43 -37.32
CA ILE A 489 7.29 6.29 -38.53
C ILE A 489 6.16 7.33 -38.48
N PRO A 490 6.01 8.18 -39.51
CA PRO A 490 4.91 9.12 -39.61
C PRO A 490 3.54 8.42 -39.51
N GLU A 491 2.61 8.99 -38.76
CA GLU A 491 1.30 8.40 -38.45
C GLU A 491 0.47 7.94 -39.68
N PRO A 492 0.48 8.63 -40.84
CA PRO A 492 -0.21 8.15 -42.05
C PRO A 492 0.35 6.83 -42.59
N VAL A 493 1.66 6.63 -42.46
CA VAL A 493 2.37 5.42 -42.92
C VAL A 493 2.13 4.27 -41.96
N ALA A 494 2.17 4.55 -40.65
CA ALA A 494 1.84 3.56 -39.62
C ALA A 494 0.37 3.09 -39.72
N ALA A 495 -0.56 4.02 -39.98
CA ALA A 495 -1.98 3.69 -40.20
C ALA A 495 -2.20 2.81 -41.43
N ALA A 496 -1.53 3.09 -42.55
CA ALA A 496 -1.60 2.28 -43.77
C ALA A 496 -1.02 0.87 -43.54
N ALA A 497 0.12 0.76 -42.86
CA ALA A 497 0.75 -0.52 -42.54
C ALA A 497 -0.09 -1.36 -41.56
N ARG A 498 -0.73 -0.75 -40.54
CA ARG A 498 -1.68 -1.42 -39.64
C ARG A 498 -2.88 -2.00 -40.40
N ARG A 499 -3.37 -1.31 -41.42
CA ARG A 499 -4.48 -1.79 -42.26
C ARG A 499 -4.09 -3.02 -43.08
N VAL A 500 -2.92 -3.00 -43.73
CA VAL A 500 -2.39 -4.15 -44.49
C VAL A 500 -2.17 -5.35 -43.57
N LEU A 501 -1.60 -5.12 -42.38
CA LEU A 501 -1.35 -6.17 -41.40
C LEU A 501 -2.65 -6.82 -40.88
N LYS A 502 -3.67 -5.99 -40.63
CA LYS A 502 -5.02 -6.45 -40.25
C LYS A 502 -5.64 -7.31 -41.36
N GLU A 503 -5.55 -6.89 -42.62
CA GLU A 503 -6.09 -7.66 -43.75
C GLU A 503 -5.36 -8.99 -43.93
N ALA A 504 -4.03 -9.02 -43.78
CA ALA A 504 -3.23 -10.25 -43.82
C ALA A 504 -3.58 -11.20 -42.65
N GLN A 505 -3.70 -10.68 -41.42
CA GLN A 505 -4.08 -11.47 -40.24
C GLN A 505 -5.50 -12.05 -40.37
N MET A 506 -6.47 -11.23 -40.79
CA MET A 506 -7.84 -11.69 -41.02
C MET A 506 -7.92 -12.69 -42.18
N GLY A 507 -7.10 -12.53 -43.22
CA GLY A 507 -6.96 -13.47 -44.33
C GLY A 507 -6.36 -14.82 -43.92
N PHE A 508 -5.35 -14.80 -43.04
CA PHE A 508 -4.75 -16.01 -42.47
C PHE A 508 -5.81 -16.82 -41.69
N TYR A 509 -6.54 -16.21 -40.77
CA TYR A 509 -7.59 -16.92 -40.04
C TYR A 509 -8.76 -17.32 -40.95
N GLY A 510 -9.26 -16.40 -41.79
CA GLY A 510 -10.46 -16.63 -42.60
C GLY A 510 -10.27 -17.57 -43.79
N LYS A 511 -9.09 -17.63 -44.42
CA LYS A 511 -8.86 -18.45 -45.63
C LYS A 511 -7.95 -19.66 -45.39
N MET A 512 -7.01 -19.57 -44.45
CA MET A 512 -6.06 -20.66 -44.19
C MET A 512 -6.48 -21.54 -43.02
N MET A 513 -6.93 -20.96 -41.91
CA MET A 513 -7.32 -21.71 -40.71
C MET A 513 -8.81 -22.09 -40.70
N SER A 514 -9.69 -21.26 -41.29
CA SER A 514 -11.15 -21.47 -41.35
C SER A 514 -11.79 -21.84 -39.99
N PRO A 515 -11.59 -21.03 -38.93
CA PRO A 515 -12.07 -21.34 -37.59
C PRO A 515 -13.59 -21.25 -37.46
N THR A 516 -14.16 -22.00 -36.52
CA THR A 516 -15.57 -21.85 -36.11
C THR A 516 -15.69 -20.96 -34.87
N VAL A 517 -16.64 -20.03 -34.84
CA VAL A 517 -16.86 -19.13 -33.70
C VAL A 517 -18.28 -19.29 -33.16
N TYR A 518 -18.38 -19.62 -31.88
CA TYR A 518 -19.65 -19.77 -31.15
C TYR A 518 -19.84 -18.59 -30.18
N GLY A 519 -21.09 -18.23 -29.92
CA GLY A 519 -21.42 -17.25 -28.86
C GLY A 519 -21.25 -15.77 -29.23
N ARG A 520 -21.17 -15.41 -30.52
CA ARG A 520 -21.05 -13.98 -30.94
C ARG A 520 -22.17 -13.08 -30.43
N ALA A 521 -23.35 -13.64 -30.13
CA ALA A 521 -24.47 -12.89 -29.57
C ALA A 521 -24.18 -12.32 -28.17
N PHE A 522 -23.19 -12.87 -27.45
CA PHE A 522 -22.81 -12.39 -26.12
C PHE A 522 -21.86 -11.18 -26.13
N ILE A 523 -21.38 -10.74 -27.30
CA ILE A 523 -20.45 -9.62 -27.40
C ILE A 523 -21.17 -8.30 -27.11
N PRO A 524 -20.79 -7.54 -26.07
CA PRO A 524 -21.51 -6.33 -25.70
C PRO A 524 -20.97 -5.13 -26.49
N HIS A 525 -21.55 -4.89 -27.68
CA HIS A 525 -21.08 -3.86 -28.61
C HIS A 525 -21.18 -2.40 -28.12
N ASN A 526 -21.92 -2.14 -27.03
CA ASN A 526 -22.17 -0.81 -26.49
C ASN A 526 -21.29 -0.41 -25.29
N ARG A 527 -20.36 -1.28 -24.87
CA ARG A 527 -19.48 -1.05 -23.71
C ARG A 527 -18.13 -1.73 -23.89
N ASN A 528 -17.10 -1.24 -23.20
CA ASN A 528 -15.81 -1.91 -23.13
C ASN A 528 -15.85 -3.05 -22.10
N THR A 529 -15.01 -4.07 -22.32
CA THR A 529 -14.89 -5.24 -21.44
C THR A 529 -13.43 -5.59 -21.20
N ILE A 530 -13.19 -6.40 -20.16
CA ILE A 530 -11.94 -7.12 -19.99
C ILE A 530 -12.14 -8.51 -20.60
N VAL A 531 -11.51 -8.78 -21.73
CA VAL A 531 -11.59 -10.09 -22.39
C VAL A 531 -10.60 -11.02 -21.71
N VAL A 532 -11.10 -12.14 -21.20
CA VAL A 532 -10.29 -13.17 -20.54
C VAL A 532 -10.33 -14.45 -21.36
N SER A 533 -9.16 -15.02 -21.63
CA SER A 533 -9.03 -16.25 -22.41
C SER A 533 -7.94 -17.18 -21.87
N ASN A 534 -8.06 -18.48 -22.17
CA ASN A 534 -6.97 -19.43 -21.98
C ASN A 534 -5.78 -19.12 -22.92
N HIS A 535 -4.56 -19.45 -22.48
CA HIS A 535 -3.34 -19.15 -23.23
C HIS A 535 -2.49 -20.40 -23.48
N THR A 536 -2.64 -21.03 -24.64
CA THR A 536 -2.02 -22.32 -24.96
C THR A 536 -1.17 -22.28 -26.23
N SER A 537 -1.23 -21.22 -27.04
CA SER A 537 -0.69 -21.17 -28.40
C SER A 537 -0.13 -19.81 -28.82
N HIS A 538 0.65 -19.81 -29.91
CA HIS A 538 1.04 -18.59 -30.61
C HIS A 538 -0.13 -17.94 -31.38
N LEU A 539 -1.22 -18.70 -31.62
CA LEU A 539 -2.40 -18.23 -32.34
C LEU A 539 -3.37 -17.41 -31.47
N ASP A 540 -3.34 -17.58 -30.14
CA ASP A 540 -4.45 -17.18 -29.27
C ASP A 540 -4.84 -15.71 -29.39
N MET A 541 -3.87 -14.80 -29.31
CA MET A 541 -4.15 -13.36 -29.35
C MET A 541 -4.78 -12.93 -30.68
N GLY A 542 -4.25 -13.40 -31.80
CA GLY A 542 -4.80 -13.10 -33.12
C GLY A 542 -6.17 -13.75 -33.32
N PHE A 543 -6.37 -14.94 -32.77
CA PHE A 543 -7.61 -15.66 -32.89
C PHE A 543 -8.74 -15.04 -32.06
N VAL A 544 -8.47 -14.54 -30.85
CA VAL A 544 -9.44 -13.77 -30.05
C VAL A 544 -9.89 -12.51 -30.81
N LYS A 545 -8.95 -11.75 -31.38
CA LYS A 545 -9.28 -10.56 -32.18
C LYS A 545 -10.14 -10.91 -33.41
N TYR A 546 -9.84 -12.01 -34.08
CA TYR A 546 -10.63 -12.51 -35.20
C TYR A 546 -12.04 -12.94 -34.76
N ALA A 547 -12.14 -13.69 -33.65
CA ALA A 547 -13.41 -14.22 -33.14
C ALA A 547 -14.39 -13.09 -32.78
N LEU A 548 -13.88 -12.03 -32.17
CA LEU A 548 -14.64 -10.83 -31.75
C LEU A 548 -14.94 -9.85 -32.89
N GLY A 549 -14.40 -10.07 -34.09
CA GLY A 549 -14.74 -9.27 -35.28
C GLY A 549 -14.45 -7.76 -35.10
N PRO A 550 -15.37 -6.85 -35.47
CA PRO A 550 -15.18 -5.41 -35.29
C PRO A 550 -14.89 -5.00 -33.84
N TYR A 551 -15.50 -5.69 -32.86
CA TYR A 551 -15.26 -5.47 -31.43
C TYR A 551 -13.81 -5.81 -31.03
N GLY A 552 -13.23 -6.82 -31.67
CA GLY A 552 -11.84 -7.24 -31.44
C GLY A 552 -10.79 -6.30 -32.02
N SER A 553 -11.17 -5.36 -32.89
CA SER A 553 -10.22 -4.52 -33.63
C SER A 553 -9.62 -3.36 -32.82
N SER A 554 -10.28 -2.96 -31.74
CA SER A 554 -9.80 -1.97 -30.77
C SER A 554 -9.11 -2.59 -29.55
N ILE A 555 -9.00 -3.93 -29.48
CA ILE A 555 -8.42 -4.62 -28.34
C ILE A 555 -6.93 -4.30 -28.18
N VAL A 556 -6.59 -3.84 -26.99
CA VAL A 556 -5.20 -3.72 -26.51
C VAL A 556 -4.81 -5.05 -25.85
N GLY A 557 -3.79 -5.70 -26.38
CA GLY A 557 -3.18 -6.87 -25.72
C GLY A 557 -2.08 -6.40 -24.77
N LEU A 558 -2.05 -6.93 -23.56
CA LEU A 558 -0.92 -6.77 -22.64
C LEU A 558 0.07 -7.92 -22.90
N ALA A 559 1.32 -7.63 -23.28
CA ALA A 559 2.32 -8.66 -23.55
C ALA A 559 3.68 -8.34 -22.92
N ALA A 560 4.37 -9.39 -22.46
CA ALA A 560 5.69 -9.30 -21.84
C ALA A 560 6.77 -8.86 -22.86
N ALA A 561 7.57 -7.86 -22.50
CA ALA A 561 8.57 -7.22 -23.37
C ALA A 561 9.70 -8.18 -23.84
N ASP A 562 10.12 -9.10 -22.98
CA ASP A 562 11.34 -9.92 -23.15
C ASP A 562 11.32 -10.85 -24.37
N TYR A 563 10.15 -11.20 -24.89
CA TYR A 563 10.01 -12.20 -25.97
C TYR A 563 9.70 -11.59 -27.34
N PHE A 564 9.20 -10.35 -27.39
CA PHE A 564 8.67 -9.74 -28.62
C PHE A 564 9.50 -8.55 -29.13
N PHE A 565 10.38 -7.97 -28.29
CA PHE A 565 11.04 -6.68 -28.58
C PHE A 565 12.57 -6.74 -28.77
N ALA A 566 13.13 -7.91 -29.08
CA ALA A 566 14.55 -8.05 -29.42
C ALA A 566 14.85 -7.55 -30.85
N GLY A 567 15.48 -6.37 -30.98
CA GLY A 567 16.00 -5.78 -32.22
C GLY A 567 15.17 -4.63 -32.81
N ARG A 568 15.86 -3.67 -33.47
CA ARG A 568 15.33 -2.37 -33.96
C ARG A 568 14.05 -2.45 -34.80
N LEU A 569 14.00 -3.41 -35.73
CA LEU A 569 12.86 -3.62 -36.64
C LEU A 569 11.66 -4.29 -35.96
N LYS A 570 11.91 -5.21 -35.02
CA LYS A 570 10.83 -5.88 -34.26
C LYS A 570 10.18 -4.92 -33.28
N ARG A 571 10.96 -4.09 -32.59
CA ARG A 571 10.45 -3.05 -31.69
C ARG A 571 9.56 -2.04 -32.43
N THR A 572 10.03 -1.55 -33.57
CA THR A 572 9.24 -0.66 -34.45
C THR A 572 7.93 -1.31 -34.93
N TYR A 573 7.95 -2.59 -35.29
CA TYR A 573 6.75 -3.33 -35.71
C TYR A 573 5.72 -3.47 -34.56
N PHE A 574 6.16 -3.80 -33.35
CA PHE A 574 5.22 -3.99 -32.24
C PHE A 574 4.74 -2.66 -31.62
N ASP A 575 5.61 -1.65 -31.47
CA ASP A 575 5.27 -0.35 -30.87
C ASP A 575 4.36 0.50 -31.78
N LYS A 576 4.61 0.51 -33.10
CA LYS A 576 3.92 1.40 -34.04
C LYS A 576 2.88 0.69 -34.90
N LEU A 577 3.00 -0.63 -35.13
CA LEU A 577 2.14 -1.39 -36.06
C LEU A 577 1.21 -2.40 -35.38
N THR A 578 1.23 -2.53 -34.05
CA THR A 578 0.29 -3.40 -33.31
C THR A 578 -0.34 -2.69 -32.10
N ASN A 579 -1.58 -3.03 -31.74
CA ASN A 579 -2.23 -2.55 -30.50
C ASN A 579 -1.78 -3.40 -29.29
N LEU A 580 -0.46 -3.51 -29.08
CA LEU A 580 0.15 -4.22 -27.95
C LEU A 580 0.81 -3.18 -27.06
N GLN A 581 0.49 -3.18 -25.77
CA GLN A 581 1.22 -2.41 -24.78
C GLN A 581 2.21 -3.36 -24.12
N ALA A 582 3.50 -3.04 -24.26
CA ALA A 582 4.58 -3.82 -23.67
C ALA A 582 4.56 -3.62 -22.14
N PHE A 583 4.76 -4.70 -21.39
CA PHE A 583 5.06 -4.63 -19.97
C PHE A 583 6.33 -5.44 -19.70
N ASP A 584 7.28 -4.87 -18.99
CA ASP A 584 8.52 -5.55 -18.61
C ASP A 584 8.26 -6.41 -17.36
N ARG A 585 8.75 -7.66 -17.34
CA ARG A 585 8.60 -8.54 -16.17
C ARG A 585 9.37 -8.02 -14.96
N LYS A 586 10.32 -7.09 -15.17
CA LYS A 586 11.15 -6.46 -14.16
C LYS A 586 10.54 -5.20 -13.55
N THR A 587 9.42 -4.70 -14.08
CA THR A 587 8.71 -3.54 -13.52
C THR A 587 7.70 -3.95 -12.45
N ASN A 588 7.49 -3.09 -11.47
CA ASN A 588 6.55 -3.28 -10.36
C ASN A 588 5.14 -3.65 -10.87
N LEU A 589 4.58 -4.81 -10.46
CA LEU A 589 3.23 -5.29 -10.83
C LEU A 589 2.14 -4.23 -10.68
N ARG A 590 2.31 -3.29 -9.73
CA ARG A 590 1.42 -2.14 -9.50
C ARG A 590 1.35 -1.16 -10.68
N GLN A 591 2.46 -0.94 -11.38
CA GLN A 591 2.52 -0.04 -12.54
C GLN A 591 1.80 -0.66 -13.74
N ALA A 592 2.02 -1.96 -13.99
CA ALA A 592 1.26 -2.75 -14.97
C ALA A 592 -0.25 -2.60 -14.78
N LEU A 593 -0.68 -2.77 -13.54
CA LEU A 593 -2.09 -2.70 -13.16
C LEU A 593 -2.64 -1.28 -13.34
N ARG A 594 -1.84 -0.25 -13.05
CA ARG A 594 -2.23 1.15 -13.23
C ARG A 594 -2.40 1.50 -14.71
N GLU A 595 -1.44 1.14 -15.55
CA GLU A 595 -1.52 1.39 -17.00
C GLU A 595 -2.66 0.63 -17.67
N ALA A 596 -2.89 -0.62 -17.26
CA ALA A 596 -4.05 -1.40 -17.69
C ALA A 596 -5.36 -0.75 -17.24
N SER A 597 -5.41 -0.23 -16.01
CA SER A 597 -6.58 0.49 -15.48
C SER A 597 -6.87 1.77 -16.25
N ASP A 598 -5.85 2.57 -16.57
CA ASP A 598 -5.97 3.80 -17.34
C ASP A 598 -6.45 3.51 -18.77
N THR A 599 -5.96 2.41 -19.37
CA THR A 599 -6.40 1.94 -20.69
C THR A 599 -7.88 1.56 -20.67
N ILE A 600 -8.33 0.81 -19.67
CA ILE A 600 -9.74 0.43 -19.52
C ILE A 600 -10.62 1.67 -19.30
N ARG A 601 -10.20 2.59 -18.42
CA ARG A 601 -10.92 3.85 -18.13
C ARG A 601 -11.01 4.78 -19.33
N SER A 602 -10.06 4.71 -20.27
CA SER A 602 -10.12 5.42 -21.56
C SER A 602 -11.16 4.85 -22.54
N GLY A 603 -11.94 3.84 -22.13
CA GLY A 603 -13.00 3.22 -22.93
C GLY A 603 -12.50 2.12 -23.87
N LYS A 604 -11.25 1.64 -23.70
CA LYS A 604 -10.69 0.56 -24.51
C LYS A 604 -10.98 -0.81 -23.90
N THR A 605 -11.13 -1.80 -24.77
CA THR A 605 -11.23 -3.22 -24.39
C THR A 605 -9.84 -3.81 -24.25
N VAL A 606 -9.57 -4.50 -23.14
CA VAL A 606 -8.26 -5.10 -22.86
C VAL A 606 -8.36 -6.62 -22.88
N LEU A 607 -7.39 -7.28 -23.53
CA LEU A 607 -7.27 -8.74 -23.52
C LEU A 607 -6.22 -9.17 -22.50
N ILE A 608 -6.64 -10.04 -21.58
CA ILE A 608 -5.80 -10.62 -20.53
C ILE A 608 -5.80 -12.13 -20.66
N PHE A 609 -4.60 -12.70 -20.55
CA PHE A 609 -4.37 -14.12 -20.37
C PHE A 609 -3.98 -14.36 -18.91
N PRO A 610 -4.94 -14.55 -17.99
CA PRO A 610 -4.71 -14.48 -16.55
C PRO A 610 -3.85 -15.63 -15.98
N GLU A 611 -3.51 -16.64 -16.79
CA GLU A 611 -2.52 -17.68 -16.45
C GLU A 611 -1.09 -17.09 -16.33
N GLY A 612 -0.82 -15.96 -17.00
CA GLY A 612 0.46 -15.23 -16.95
C GLY A 612 1.59 -15.85 -17.78
N THR A 613 1.50 -17.12 -18.13
CA THR A 613 2.38 -17.80 -19.09
C THR A 613 1.55 -18.69 -20.01
N ARG A 614 2.09 -18.98 -21.21
CA ARG A 614 1.46 -19.99 -22.08
C ARG A 614 1.56 -21.36 -21.43
N SER A 615 0.43 -22.05 -21.29
CA SER A 615 0.33 -23.45 -20.89
C SER A 615 1.23 -24.32 -21.78
N THR A 616 1.93 -25.26 -21.16
CA THR A 616 2.79 -26.24 -21.82
C THR A 616 2.08 -27.55 -22.09
N ASP A 617 0.95 -27.81 -21.43
CA ASP A 617 0.18 -29.06 -21.51
C ASP A 617 -1.18 -28.89 -22.22
N GLY A 618 -1.53 -27.68 -22.62
CA GLY A 618 -2.78 -27.35 -23.29
C GLY A 618 -3.99 -27.22 -22.35
N GLN A 619 -3.80 -27.36 -21.04
CA GLN A 619 -4.86 -27.17 -20.05
C GLN A 619 -5.01 -25.72 -19.60
N VAL A 620 -6.18 -25.38 -19.08
CA VAL A 620 -6.47 -24.06 -18.50
C VAL A 620 -5.98 -24.05 -17.05
N HIS A 621 -4.86 -23.37 -16.81
CA HIS A 621 -4.29 -23.26 -15.46
C HIS A 621 -5.06 -22.28 -14.56
N GLU A 622 -4.56 -22.07 -13.35
CA GLU A 622 -5.15 -21.13 -12.39
C GLU A 622 -5.05 -19.68 -12.90
N PHE A 623 -6.14 -18.93 -12.75
CA PHE A 623 -6.19 -17.53 -13.14
C PHE A 623 -5.70 -16.66 -11.99
N LYS A 624 -4.70 -15.81 -12.27
CA LYS A 624 -4.19 -14.84 -11.30
C LYS A 624 -5.20 -13.73 -11.05
N ALA A 625 -5.11 -13.12 -9.86
CA ALA A 625 -6.04 -12.08 -9.41
C ALA A 625 -6.05 -10.80 -10.27
N THR A 626 -5.12 -10.64 -11.23
CA THR A 626 -4.98 -9.45 -12.09
C THR A 626 -6.27 -9.06 -12.81
N ALA A 627 -6.96 -10.02 -13.43
CA ALA A 627 -8.20 -9.74 -14.17
C ALA A 627 -9.35 -9.32 -13.22
N GLY A 628 -9.45 -9.99 -12.06
CA GLY A 628 -10.44 -9.63 -11.04
C GLY A 628 -10.16 -8.28 -10.37
N HIS A 629 -8.89 -7.97 -10.14
CA HIS A 629 -8.47 -6.68 -9.61
C HIS A 629 -8.83 -5.54 -10.58
N LEU A 630 -8.55 -5.71 -11.87
CA LEU A 630 -8.90 -4.71 -12.88
C LEU A 630 -10.42 -4.54 -12.97
N ALA A 631 -11.19 -5.64 -13.06
CA ALA A 631 -12.64 -5.57 -13.12
C ALA A 631 -13.25 -4.78 -11.95
N LEU A 632 -12.86 -5.10 -10.71
CA LEU A 632 -13.38 -4.44 -9.51
C LEU A 632 -12.86 -2.99 -9.35
N SER A 633 -11.62 -2.70 -9.75
CA SER A 633 -11.05 -1.35 -9.59
C SER A 633 -11.43 -0.37 -10.71
N THR A 634 -11.87 -0.87 -11.87
CA THR A 634 -12.34 -0.05 -12.99
C THR A 634 -13.84 -0.13 -13.23
N GLY A 635 -14.56 -0.99 -12.48
CA GLY A 635 -15.99 -1.20 -12.65
C GLY A 635 -16.35 -1.77 -14.03
N THR A 636 -15.58 -2.75 -14.52
CA THR A 636 -15.68 -3.23 -15.91
C THR A 636 -16.01 -4.71 -16.00
N ASP A 637 -16.99 -5.04 -16.85
CA ASP A 637 -17.43 -6.42 -17.11
C ASP A 637 -16.31 -7.29 -17.69
N ILE A 638 -16.30 -8.58 -17.34
CA ILE A 638 -15.37 -9.57 -17.90
C ILE A 638 -16.06 -10.37 -19.00
N LEU A 639 -15.48 -10.43 -20.20
CA LEU A 639 -15.97 -11.27 -21.30
C LEU A 639 -15.13 -12.56 -21.39
N PRO A 640 -15.67 -13.72 -20.99
CA PRO A 640 -14.95 -14.99 -21.04
C PRO A 640 -14.93 -15.57 -22.46
N VAL A 641 -13.74 -16.02 -22.88
CA VAL A 641 -13.52 -16.67 -24.17
C VAL A 641 -12.71 -17.95 -23.97
N TYR A 642 -13.12 -19.04 -24.59
CA TYR A 642 -12.35 -20.29 -24.62
C TYR A 642 -11.91 -20.62 -26.05
N LEU A 643 -10.61 -20.85 -26.22
CA LEU A 643 -9.99 -21.24 -27.47
C LEU A 643 -9.69 -22.74 -27.44
N ARG A 644 -10.30 -23.47 -28.37
CA ARG A 644 -10.12 -24.91 -28.56
C ARG A 644 -9.27 -25.18 -29.80
N GLY A 645 -8.35 -26.15 -29.70
CA GLY A 645 -7.54 -26.63 -30.81
C GLY A 645 -6.28 -25.79 -31.09
N THR A 646 -6.10 -24.66 -30.41
CA THR A 646 -4.98 -23.75 -30.69
C THR A 646 -3.64 -24.32 -30.22
N TYR A 647 -3.63 -25.05 -29.10
CA TYR A 647 -2.46 -25.78 -28.59
C TYR A 647 -1.95 -26.82 -29.60
N GLU A 648 -2.84 -27.67 -30.12
CA GLU A 648 -2.51 -28.71 -31.10
C GLU A 648 -2.14 -28.13 -32.47
N SER A 649 -2.63 -26.92 -32.75
CA SER A 649 -2.33 -26.20 -33.98
C SER A 649 -0.92 -25.62 -33.96
N TRP A 650 -0.56 -24.82 -32.94
CA TRP A 650 0.73 -24.11 -32.89
C TRP A 650 1.26 -23.93 -31.45
N PRO A 651 1.73 -25.02 -30.81
CA PRO A 651 2.21 -24.99 -29.44
C PRO A 651 3.56 -24.27 -29.33
N LYS A 652 3.91 -23.90 -28.09
CA LYS A 652 5.18 -23.23 -27.76
C LYS A 652 6.38 -24.06 -28.24
N GLY A 653 7.31 -23.42 -28.95
CA GLY A 653 8.54 -24.05 -29.47
C GLY A 653 8.45 -24.58 -30.91
N ARG A 654 7.25 -24.62 -31.52
CA ARG A 654 7.06 -25.04 -32.92
C ARG A 654 7.03 -23.83 -33.85
N ARG A 655 7.57 -23.96 -35.07
CA ARG A 655 7.72 -22.82 -36.02
C ARG A 655 6.55 -22.62 -36.99
N ILE A 656 5.71 -23.62 -37.22
CA ILE A 656 4.63 -23.59 -38.24
C ILE A 656 3.40 -24.33 -37.69
N PRO A 657 2.17 -23.83 -37.94
CA PRO A 657 0.95 -24.50 -37.51
C PRO A 657 0.66 -25.79 -38.29
N THR A 658 0.21 -26.84 -37.61
CA THR A 658 0.01 -28.18 -38.19
C THR A 658 -1.43 -28.63 -38.31
N LYS A 659 -2.30 -28.22 -37.37
CA LYS A 659 -3.72 -28.58 -37.36
C LYS A 659 -4.58 -27.33 -37.60
N ARG A 660 -5.65 -27.45 -38.40
CA ARG A 660 -6.50 -26.30 -38.80
C ARG A 660 -7.84 -26.22 -38.06
N GLU A 661 -8.24 -27.29 -37.38
CA GLU A 661 -9.46 -27.32 -36.58
C GLU A 661 -9.29 -26.51 -35.29
N ILE A 662 -9.62 -25.23 -35.36
CA ILE A 662 -9.63 -24.32 -34.22
C ILE A 662 -11.02 -23.70 -34.07
N SER A 663 -11.48 -23.53 -32.82
CA SER A 663 -12.76 -22.88 -32.55
C SER A 663 -12.68 -21.95 -31.33
N ALA A 664 -13.39 -20.82 -31.39
CA ALA A 664 -13.53 -19.89 -30.29
C ALA A 664 -14.95 -19.94 -29.73
N HIS A 665 -15.08 -20.05 -28.42
CA HIS A 665 -16.35 -20.11 -27.70
C HIS A 665 -16.44 -18.87 -26.81
N ILE A 666 -17.42 -18.01 -27.04
CA ILE A 666 -17.62 -16.77 -26.30
C ILE A 666 -18.81 -16.97 -25.34
N GLY A 667 -18.61 -16.67 -24.06
CA GLY A 667 -19.66 -16.76 -23.04
C GLY A 667 -20.34 -15.43 -22.74
N PRO A 668 -21.43 -15.45 -21.96
CA PRO A 668 -22.06 -14.23 -21.45
C PRO A 668 -21.04 -13.41 -20.62
N PRO A 669 -21.08 -12.06 -20.68
CA PRO A 669 -20.25 -11.24 -19.83
C PRO A 669 -20.56 -11.48 -18.35
N LEU A 670 -19.51 -11.62 -17.54
CA LEU A 670 -19.62 -11.54 -16.08
C LEU A 670 -19.74 -10.05 -15.74
N THR A 671 -20.96 -9.61 -15.46
CA THR A 671 -21.26 -8.19 -15.21
C THR A 671 -20.70 -7.74 -13.87
N ILE A 672 -20.25 -6.48 -13.82
CA ILE A 672 -19.70 -5.92 -12.59
C ILE A 672 -20.70 -6.00 -11.43
N ASP A 673 -21.98 -5.73 -11.68
CA ASP A 673 -23.04 -5.80 -10.67
C ASP A 673 -23.13 -7.19 -10.01
N HIS A 674 -22.98 -8.26 -10.79
CA HIS A 674 -22.98 -9.62 -10.25
C HIS A 674 -21.67 -9.97 -9.53
N LEU A 675 -20.54 -9.48 -10.03
CA LEU A 675 -19.24 -9.69 -9.40
C LEU A 675 -19.15 -8.99 -8.04
N GLU A 676 -19.64 -7.75 -7.94
CA GLU A 676 -19.71 -7.00 -6.67
C GLU A 676 -20.68 -7.65 -5.69
N ARG A 677 -21.87 -8.07 -6.14
CA ARG A 677 -22.83 -8.81 -5.31
C ARG A 677 -22.25 -10.09 -4.72
N LEU A 678 -21.61 -10.92 -5.56
CA LEU A 678 -21.04 -12.21 -5.12
C LEU A 678 -19.78 -12.04 -4.26
N THR A 679 -19.19 -10.85 -4.19
CA THR A 679 -17.99 -10.58 -3.39
C THR A 679 -18.22 -9.57 -2.27
N GLU A 680 -19.48 -9.30 -1.94
CA GLU A 680 -19.87 -8.35 -0.90
C GLU A 680 -19.22 -8.70 0.46
N GLY A 681 -18.73 -7.68 1.17
CA GLY A 681 -18.05 -7.84 2.47
C GLY A 681 -16.61 -8.35 2.41
N MET A 682 -16.09 -8.71 1.23
CA MET A 682 -14.70 -9.16 1.06
C MET A 682 -13.73 -7.99 0.94
N LYS A 683 -12.52 -8.13 1.51
CA LYS A 683 -11.40 -7.22 1.20
C LYS A 683 -11.03 -7.33 -0.28
N LEU A 684 -10.66 -6.22 -0.92
CA LEU A 684 -10.35 -6.14 -2.36
C LEU A 684 -9.42 -7.25 -2.87
N ARG A 685 -8.39 -7.63 -2.10
CA ARG A 685 -7.48 -8.74 -2.46
C ARG A 685 -8.21 -10.08 -2.61
N ASN A 686 -9.10 -10.41 -1.65
CA ASN A 686 -9.87 -11.66 -1.66
C ASN A 686 -10.96 -11.61 -2.73
N ALA A 687 -11.64 -10.47 -2.88
CA ALA A 687 -12.60 -10.25 -3.95
C ALA A 687 -11.97 -10.42 -5.34
N SER A 688 -10.77 -9.85 -5.55
CA SER A 688 -10.03 -9.98 -6.82
C SER A 688 -9.68 -11.44 -7.15
N LEU A 689 -9.33 -12.24 -6.15
CA LEU A 689 -9.06 -13.67 -6.31
C LEU A 689 -10.35 -14.45 -6.60
N ALA A 690 -11.45 -14.14 -5.90
CA ALA A 690 -12.76 -14.75 -6.13
C ALA A 690 -13.28 -14.48 -7.56
N VAL A 691 -13.18 -13.24 -8.02
CA VAL A 691 -13.52 -12.86 -9.41
C VAL A 691 -12.65 -13.60 -10.42
N ALA A 692 -11.35 -13.78 -10.15
CA ALA A 692 -10.48 -14.56 -11.03
C ALA A 692 -10.90 -16.05 -11.10
N LYS A 693 -11.34 -16.64 -9.96
CA LYS A 693 -11.91 -17.99 -9.94
C LYS A 693 -13.21 -18.09 -10.73
N LEU A 694 -14.11 -17.11 -10.62
CA LEU A 694 -15.36 -17.05 -11.42
C LEU A 694 -15.06 -16.93 -12.92
N ALA A 695 -14.11 -16.06 -13.30
CA ALA A 695 -13.67 -15.93 -14.70
C ALA A 695 -13.10 -17.24 -15.24
N ARG A 696 -12.32 -17.97 -14.42
CA ARG A 696 -11.84 -19.32 -14.77
C ARG A 696 -12.98 -20.32 -14.90
N ALA A 697 -13.92 -20.34 -13.96
CA ALA A 697 -15.09 -21.21 -14.00
C ALA A 697 -15.92 -21.00 -15.27
N ALA A 698 -16.09 -19.74 -15.69
CA ALA A 698 -16.76 -19.39 -16.95
C ALA A 698 -16.01 -19.93 -18.18
N VAL A 699 -14.67 -19.77 -18.24
CA VAL A 699 -13.85 -20.32 -19.34
C VAL A 699 -13.90 -21.86 -19.36
N LEU A 700 -13.89 -22.52 -18.20
CA LEU A 700 -14.04 -23.97 -18.08
C LEU A 700 -15.45 -24.46 -18.44
N ALA A 701 -16.49 -23.68 -18.15
CA ALA A 701 -17.85 -23.99 -18.60
C ALA A 701 -17.92 -24.01 -20.13
N LEU A 702 -17.30 -23.01 -20.79
CA LEU A 702 -17.19 -22.95 -22.25
C LEU A 702 -16.38 -24.12 -22.82
N GLN A 703 -15.32 -24.56 -22.13
CA GLN A 703 -14.58 -25.76 -22.49
C GLN A 703 -15.48 -27.01 -22.54
N ARG A 704 -16.43 -27.13 -21.60
CA ARG A 704 -17.43 -28.22 -21.53
C ARG A 704 -18.61 -28.05 -22.48
N GLY A 705 -18.70 -26.94 -23.22
CA GLY A 705 -19.84 -26.63 -24.09
C GLY A 705 -21.07 -26.09 -23.35
N THR A 706 -20.88 -25.59 -22.13
CA THR A 706 -21.91 -24.93 -21.29
C THR A 706 -21.57 -23.45 -21.09
N VAL A 707 -22.49 -22.67 -20.53
CA VAL A 707 -22.25 -21.27 -20.14
C VAL A 707 -22.44 -21.12 -18.64
N LEU A 708 -21.69 -20.20 -18.01
CA LEU A 708 -21.88 -19.80 -16.62
C LEU A 708 -22.55 -18.43 -16.63
N ASP A 709 -23.82 -18.36 -16.20
CA ASP A 709 -24.54 -17.11 -16.01
C ASP A 709 -24.62 -16.79 -14.52
N LEU A 710 -23.96 -15.72 -14.09
CA LEU A 710 -23.94 -15.31 -12.68
C LEU A 710 -25.30 -14.83 -12.16
N ALA A 711 -26.26 -14.53 -13.05
CA ALA A 711 -27.62 -14.19 -12.66
C ALA A 711 -28.35 -15.35 -11.98
N GLU A 712 -27.93 -16.60 -12.24
CA GLU A 712 -28.59 -17.81 -11.73
C GLU A 712 -28.16 -18.20 -10.30
N TYR A 713 -27.17 -17.50 -9.73
CA TYR A 713 -26.56 -17.86 -8.44
C TYR A 713 -26.67 -16.73 -7.41
N GLU A 714 -27.06 -17.07 -6.19
CA GLU A 714 -27.17 -16.11 -5.09
C GLU A 714 -25.84 -15.93 -4.35
N THR A 715 -25.05 -17.01 -4.24
CA THR A 715 -23.79 -17.03 -3.47
C THR A 715 -22.57 -17.38 -4.32
N LEU A 716 -21.39 -16.98 -3.86
CA LEU A 716 -20.12 -17.24 -4.54
C LEU A 716 -19.81 -18.74 -4.59
N GLU A 717 -20.11 -19.46 -3.51
CA GLU A 717 -19.86 -20.89 -3.35
C GLU A 717 -20.70 -21.72 -4.34
N GLU A 718 -21.97 -21.34 -4.55
CA GLU A 718 -22.85 -21.95 -5.55
C GLU A 718 -22.32 -21.70 -6.97
N ALA A 719 -21.93 -20.47 -7.27
CA ALA A 719 -21.38 -20.09 -8.57
C ALA A 719 -20.03 -20.79 -8.89
N LEU A 720 -19.25 -21.13 -7.85
CA LEU A 720 -17.99 -21.88 -7.98
C LEU A 720 -18.17 -23.41 -7.91
N GLY A 721 -19.36 -23.90 -7.56
CA GLY A 721 -19.63 -25.33 -7.39
C GLY A 721 -18.99 -25.95 -6.16
N GLU A 722 -18.69 -25.17 -5.12
CA GLU A 722 -18.12 -25.64 -3.85
C GLU A 722 -19.26 -26.14 -2.93
N LYS A 723 -19.44 -27.46 -2.81
CA LYS A 723 -20.42 -28.04 -1.86
C LYS A 723 -19.95 -27.80 -0.41
N ARG A 724 -20.80 -27.19 0.43
CA ARG A 724 -20.59 -27.15 1.89
C ARG A 724 -20.65 -28.56 2.48
N GLU A 725 -19.65 -28.92 3.28
CA GLU A 725 -19.72 -30.08 4.18
C GLU A 725 -20.66 -29.73 5.35
N HIS A 726 -21.63 -30.59 5.66
CA HIS A 726 -22.67 -30.31 6.66
C HIS A 726 -22.02 -30.06 8.05
N PRO A 727 -22.44 -29.03 8.82
CA PRO A 727 -21.79 -28.65 10.10
C PRO A 727 -21.59 -29.82 11.08
N MET A 728 -22.56 -30.73 11.12
CA MET A 728 -22.49 -31.94 11.94
C MET A 728 -21.35 -32.90 11.57
N VAL A 729 -20.97 -32.98 10.28
CA VAL A 729 -19.86 -33.84 9.83
C VAL A 729 -18.53 -33.35 10.40
N SER A 730 -18.31 -32.03 10.38
CA SER A 730 -17.12 -31.41 10.97
C SER A 730 -17.07 -31.63 12.50
N LEU A 731 -18.21 -31.44 13.17
CA LEU A 731 -18.33 -31.62 14.62
C LEU A 731 -18.10 -33.08 15.05
N PHE A 732 -18.66 -34.06 14.34
CA PHE A 732 -18.43 -35.48 14.66
C PHE A 732 -17.00 -35.93 14.34
N ARG A 733 -16.35 -35.40 13.29
CA ARG A 733 -14.91 -35.63 13.06
C ARG A 733 -14.02 -34.98 14.12
N SER A 734 -14.45 -33.88 14.75
CA SER A 734 -13.70 -33.27 15.84
C SER A 734 -13.78 -34.16 17.09
N LEU A 735 -14.94 -34.76 17.36
CA LEU A 735 -15.10 -35.75 18.43
C LEU A 735 -14.17 -36.96 18.24
N GLU A 736 -14.09 -37.55 17.05
CA GLU A 736 -13.17 -38.69 16.81
C GLU A 736 -11.71 -38.36 17.17
N ARG A 737 -11.27 -37.11 16.92
CA ARG A 737 -9.92 -36.64 17.26
C ARG A 737 -9.71 -36.36 18.75
N ARG A 738 -10.79 -36.11 19.49
CA ARG A 738 -10.76 -35.79 20.92
C ARG A 738 -10.92 -37.03 21.82
N TYR A 739 -11.15 -38.20 21.24
CA TYR A 739 -11.34 -39.41 22.01
C TYR A 739 -10.10 -39.79 22.82
N VAL A 740 -10.28 -40.04 24.11
CA VAL A 740 -9.21 -40.44 25.03
C VAL A 740 -9.34 -41.92 25.37
N ALA A 741 -8.40 -42.72 24.88
CA ALA A 741 -8.35 -44.16 25.16
C ALA A 741 -8.24 -44.43 26.68
N GLY A 742 -8.90 -45.49 27.15
CA GLY A 742 -8.94 -45.90 28.54
C GLY A 742 -9.96 -45.17 29.43
N ARG A 743 -10.78 -44.26 28.87
CA ARG A 743 -11.86 -43.58 29.61
C ARG A 743 -13.18 -44.36 29.69
N VAL A 744 -13.32 -45.43 28.92
CA VAL A 744 -14.45 -46.37 29.00
C VAL A 744 -13.93 -47.79 29.20
N ASP A 745 -14.48 -48.52 30.17
CA ASP A 745 -14.00 -49.87 30.52
C ASP A 745 -14.63 -50.99 29.67
N ARG A 746 -15.74 -50.69 29.00
CA ARG A 746 -16.48 -51.59 28.11
C ARG A 746 -17.02 -50.81 26.90
N PRO A 747 -17.36 -51.47 25.78
CA PRO A 747 -17.99 -50.80 24.66
C PRO A 747 -19.33 -50.15 25.05
N ILE A 748 -19.52 -48.88 24.67
CA ILE A 748 -20.76 -48.11 24.90
C ILE A 748 -21.18 -47.45 23.58
N THR A 749 -22.45 -47.60 23.20
CA THR A 749 -23.02 -47.04 21.98
C THR A 749 -23.96 -45.90 22.28
N PHE A 750 -23.70 -44.74 21.68
CA PHE A 750 -24.54 -43.54 21.69
C PHE A 750 -25.22 -43.37 20.34
N TYR A 751 -26.52 -43.09 20.35
CA TYR A 751 -27.30 -42.75 19.17
C TYR A 751 -27.94 -41.37 19.33
N PHE A 752 -27.63 -40.47 18.40
CA PHE A 752 -28.06 -39.08 18.40
C PHE A 752 -29.14 -38.84 17.35
N THR A 753 -30.22 -38.17 17.74
CA THR A 753 -31.23 -37.64 16.83
C THR A 753 -31.30 -36.13 17.03
N LEU A 754 -30.67 -35.37 16.12
CA LEU A 754 -30.44 -33.92 16.26
C LEU A 754 -31.46 -33.05 15.50
N GLY A 755 -32.52 -33.67 14.99
CA GLY A 755 -33.55 -33.08 14.13
C GLY A 755 -34.45 -34.17 13.54
N THR A 756 -35.36 -33.78 12.64
CA THR A 756 -36.30 -34.70 11.98
C THR A 756 -35.73 -35.37 10.73
N GLU A 757 -34.65 -34.82 10.17
CA GLU A 757 -34.03 -35.29 8.92
C GLU A 757 -33.14 -36.53 9.14
N GLU A 758 -32.96 -37.35 8.09
CA GLU A 758 -32.08 -38.54 8.12
C GLU A 758 -30.61 -38.16 8.37
N GLU A 759 -30.16 -37.04 7.80
CA GLU A 759 -28.78 -36.52 7.89
C GLU A 759 -28.45 -35.98 9.30
N ALA A 760 -29.46 -35.79 10.15
CA ALA A 760 -29.33 -35.38 11.55
C ALA A 760 -29.25 -36.56 12.54
N LYS A 761 -29.15 -37.80 12.06
CA LYS A 761 -29.01 -39.01 12.88
C LYS A 761 -27.59 -39.53 12.85
N TRP A 762 -27.01 -39.80 14.01
CA TRP A 762 -25.60 -40.21 14.13
C TRP A 762 -25.42 -41.26 15.22
N THR A 763 -24.43 -42.13 15.07
CA THR A 763 -24.04 -43.12 16.06
C THR A 763 -22.57 -42.95 16.42
N ALA A 764 -22.26 -42.93 17.71
CA ALA A 764 -20.90 -43.04 18.22
C ALA A 764 -20.76 -44.29 19.08
N ARG A 765 -19.87 -45.20 18.70
CA ARG A 765 -19.52 -46.39 19.47
C ARG A 765 -18.14 -46.20 20.08
N LEU A 766 -18.10 -46.13 21.41
CA LEU A 766 -16.87 -45.95 22.17
C LEU A 766 -16.37 -47.33 22.61
N GLU A 767 -15.10 -47.61 22.34
CA GLU A 767 -14.40 -48.84 22.75
C GLU A 767 -13.17 -48.45 23.58
N PRO A 768 -12.67 -49.28 24.51
CA PRO A 768 -11.62 -48.82 25.43
C PRO A 768 -10.33 -48.30 24.74
N GLN A 769 -10.08 -48.67 23.48
CA GLN A 769 -8.90 -48.32 22.69
C GLN A 769 -9.19 -47.34 21.54
N GLY A 770 -10.46 -46.98 21.27
CA GLY A 770 -10.81 -46.08 20.17
C GLY A 770 -12.32 -45.80 20.08
N CYS A 771 -12.73 -44.92 19.17
CA CYS A 771 -14.14 -44.68 18.89
C CYS A 771 -14.44 -44.80 17.41
N ILE A 772 -15.68 -45.19 17.08
CA ILE A 772 -16.21 -45.23 15.72
C ILE A 772 -17.42 -44.32 15.67
N ILE A 773 -17.40 -43.30 14.81
CA ILE A 773 -18.54 -42.40 14.60
C ILE A 773 -19.04 -42.51 13.16
N ALA A 774 -20.35 -42.71 12.98
CA ALA A 774 -20.95 -42.88 11.66
C ALA A 774 -22.33 -42.22 11.58
N PRO A 775 -22.73 -41.70 10.40
CA PRO A 775 -24.09 -41.23 10.18
C PRO A 775 -25.07 -42.41 10.19
N GLY A 776 -26.29 -42.18 10.68
CA GLY A 776 -27.37 -43.15 10.73
C GLY A 776 -27.50 -43.91 12.05
N LYS A 777 -28.32 -44.96 12.03
CA LYS A 777 -28.66 -45.81 13.19
C LYS A 777 -27.52 -46.79 13.53
N PRO A 778 -27.43 -47.23 14.80
CA PRO A 778 -26.41 -48.19 15.21
C PRO A 778 -26.57 -49.54 14.49
N PRO A 779 -25.46 -50.20 14.12
CA PRO A 779 -25.50 -51.57 13.61
C PRO A 779 -26.13 -52.50 14.65
N GLY A 780 -27.30 -53.08 14.36
CA GLY A 780 -28.07 -53.93 15.30
C GLY A 780 -29.27 -53.24 15.97
N GLY A 781 -29.48 -51.94 15.75
CA GLY A 781 -30.73 -51.24 16.09
C GLY A 781 -30.93 -50.81 17.54
N SER A 782 -30.06 -51.21 18.47
CA SER A 782 -30.05 -50.77 19.87
C SER A 782 -28.81 -49.94 20.20
N ALA A 783 -28.97 -48.90 21.01
CA ALA A 783 -27.87 -48.11 21.60
C ALA A 783 -28.03 -48.06 23.11
N ASP A 784 -26.92 -48.02 23.85
CA ASP A 784 -26.91 -47.89 25.31
C ASP A 784 -27.49 -46.54 25.74
N CYS A 785 -27.12 -45.47 25.04
CA CYS A 785 -27.66 -44.13 25.24
C CYS A 785 -28.26 -43.59 23.93
N VAL A 786 -29.50 -43.11 23.98
CA VAL A 786 -30.24 -42.50 22.87
C VAL A 786 -30.55 -41.06 23.24
N LEU A 787 -29.86 -40.11 22.62
CA LEU A 787 -30.05 -38.68 22.86
C LEU A 787 -30.84 -38.04 21.72
N LYS A 788 -31.98 -37.43 22.05
CA LYS A 788 -32.79 -36.63 21.12
C LYS A 788 -32.76 -35.17 21.55
N THR A 789 -32.28 -34.31 20.69
CA THR A 789 -32.14 -32.86 20.93
C THR A 789 -32.05 -32.11 19.60
N THR A 790 -31.76 -30.81 19.60
CA THR A 790 -31.47 -30.03 18.39
C THR A 790 -29.97 -29.99 18.08
N GLN A 791 -29.59 -29.76 16.83
CA GLN A 791 -28.19 -29.56 16.43
C GLN A 791 -27.52 -28.49 17.30
N THR A 792 -28.21 -27.37 17.54
CA THR A 792 -27.70 -26.26 18.37
C THR A 792 -27.36 -26.69 19.81
N ILE A 793 -28.24 -27.44 20.46
CA ILE A 793 -27.99 -27.89 21.85
C ILE A 793 -26.83 -28.89 21.86
N PHE A 794 -26.77 -29.80 20.88
CA PHE A 794 -25.68 -30.76 20.79
C PHE A 794 -24.33 -30.09 20.52
N THR A 795 -24.27 -29.07 19.66
CA THR A 795 -23.06 -28.26 19.47
C THR A 795 -22.60 -27.64 20.79
N LYS A 796 -23.51 -27.07 21.60
CA LYS A 796 -23.16 -26.55 22.93
C LYS A 796 -22.64 -27.64 23.87
N MET A 797 -23.22 -28.84 23.84
CA MET A 797 -22.72 -29.96 24.66
C MET A 797 -21.28 -30.33 24.31
N VAL A 798 -20.89 -30.18 23.04
CA VAL A 798 -19.57 -30.58 22.52
C VAL A 798 -18.51 -29.47 22.62
N GLU A 799 -18.90 -28.22 22.36
CA GLU A 799 -17.99 -27.08 22.27
C GLU A 799 -17.94 -26.25 23.56
N GLU A 800 -19.03 -26.19 24.31
CA GLU A 800 -19.16 -25.36 25.53
C GLU A 800 -19.27 -26.22 26.81
N ALA A 801 -19.05 -27.54 26.70
CA ALA A 801 -19.21 -28.51 27.80
C ALA A 801 -20.56 -28.45 28.53
N TYR A 802 -21.59 -27.95 27.84
CA TYR A 802 -22.92 -27.78 28.41
C TYR A 802 -23.55 -29.14 28.78
N MET A 803 -24.08 -29.25 30.00
CA MET A 803 -24.86 -30.39 30.47
C MET A 803 -26.31 -29.97 30.74
N PRO A 804 -27.32 -30.66 30.17
CA PRO A 804 -28.72 -30.32 30.39
C PRO A 804 -29.10 -30.43 31.87
N SER A 805 -29.78 -29.42 32.40
CA SER A 805 -30.32 -29.46 33.76
C SER A 805 -31.50 -30.43 33.88
N PRO A 806 -31.82 -30.94 35.09
CA PRO A 806 -32.98 -31.80 35.30
C PRO A 806 -34.30 -31.18 34.80
N VAL A 807 -34.42 -29.85 34.86
CA VAL A 807 -35.60 -29.10 34.38
C VAL A 807 -35.74 -29.15 32.86
N GLU A 808 -34.62 -29.10 32.12
CA GLU A 808 -34.61 -29.18 30.65
C GLU A 808 -34.85 -30.60 30.11
N VAL A 809 -34.48 -31.61 30.89
CA VAL A 809 -34.85 -33.01 30.61
C VAL A 809 -36.35 -33.22 30.81
N MET A 810 -36.92 -32.64 31.87
CA MET A 810 -38.36 -32.72 32.15
C MET A 810 -39.23 -31.94 31.17
N SER A 811 -38.72 -30.83 30.61
CA SER A 811 -39.45 -30.03 29.60
C SER A 811 -39.49 -30.70 28.22
N GLY A 812 -38.72 -31.76 28.00
CA GLY A 812 -38.65 -32.50 26.75
C GLY A 812 -37.78 -31.86 25.66
N LEU A 813 -37.05 -30.79 25.99
CA LEU A 813 -36.04 -30.16 25.13
C LEU A 813 -34.86 -31.09 24.84
N VAL A 814 -34.45 -31.86 25.86
CA VAL A 814 -33.49 -32.95 25.72
C VAL A 814 -34.12 -34.24 26.24
N LYS A 815 -34.13 -35.28 25.42
CA LYS A 815 -34.63 -36.60 25.84
C LYS A 815 -33.50 -37.62 25.73
N SER A 816 -33.15 -38.24 26.85
CA SER A 816 -32.24 -39.39 26.90
C SER A 816 -32.89 -40.54 27.65
N ASN A 817 -32.61 -41.78 27.23
CA ASN A 817 -32.95 -42.98 28.01
C ASN A 817 -31.98 -43.21 29.18
N ASP A 818 -30.78 -42.64 29.13
CA ASP A 818 -29.77 -42.71 30.19
C ASP A 818 -28.97 -41.40 30.21
N VAL A 819 -29.23 -40.56 31.20
CA VAL A 819 -28.56 -39.26 31.37
C VAL A 819 -27.18 -39.44 32.03
N GLY A 820 -26.97 -40.51 32.80
CA GLY A 820 -25.69 -40.78 33.47
C GLY A 820 -24.57 -41.03 32.47
N LEU A 821 -24.89 -41.70 31.35
CA LEU A 821 -23.95 -41.94 30.26
C LEU A 821 -23.51 -40.66 29.52
N LEU A 822 -24.22 -39.52 29.65
CA LEU A 822 -23.79 -38.27 29.01
C LEU A 822 -22.55 -37.66 29.70
N ALA A 823 -22.39 -37.87 31.00
CA ALA A 823 -21.15 -37.49 31.69
C ALA A 823 -19.97 -38.33 31.19
N THR A 824 -20.18 -39.65 31.04
CA THR A 824 -19.19 -40.55 30.43
C THR A 824 -18.84 -40.16 29.00
N PHE A 825 -19.82 -39.67 28.21
CA PHE A 825 -19.57 -39.15 26.87
C PHE A 825 -18.64 -37.92 26.90
N GLN A 826 -18.90 -36.94 27.76
CA GLN A 826 -18.03 -35.76 27.89
C GLN A 826 -16.62 -36.12 28.36
N GLU A 827 -16.50 -37.02 29.34
CA GLU A 827 -15.20 -37.49 29.83
C GLU A 827 -14.41 -38.26 28.77
N ALA A 828 -15.08 -39.09 27.96
CA ALA A 828 -14.43 -39.87 26.92
C ALA A 828 -13.86 -39.02 25.77
N PHE A 829 -14.38 -37.80 25.57
CA PHE A 829 -13.95 -36.86 24.53
C PHE A 829 -13.25 -35.60 25.07
N ASP A 830 -12.81 -35.63 26.34
CA ASP A 830 -12.17 -34.51 27.05
C ASP A 830 -12.89 -33.17 26.82
N ILE A 831 -14.20 -33.18 27.04
CA ILE A 831 -15.07 -32.02 26.93
C ILE A 831 -15.14 -31.36 28.32
N ARG A 832 -14.56 -30.15 28.45
CA ARG A 832 -14.39 -29.43 29.72
C ARG A 832 -14.89 -28.01 29.66
#